data_AF-U6RFU8-F1
#
_entry.id   AF-U6RFU8-F1
#
_cell.length_a   1.000
_cell.length_b   1.000
_cell.length_c   1.000
_cell.angle_alpha   90.00
_cell.angle_beta   90.00
_cell.angle_gamma   90.00
#
_symmetry.space_group_name_H-M   'P 1'
#
loop_
_entity.id
_entity.type
_entity.pdbx_description
1 polymer ?
#
loop_
_entity_poly.entity_id
_entity_poly.type
_entity_poly.pdbx_seq_one_letter_code
_entity_poly.pdbx_strand_id
1 'polypeptide(L)'
;MKKVTIFCLAAMLGLTGNVQGQTRADGDIPESASTELFDFTPFNDIDILNLFVTAEENGRKFPTAAEIEAAGFKLDLEFARSHVRPRAIMIDKNKQLNIDLYERRNLWMNLPTGIGKMVGGYPSSLFSNDVYSMWNYTNLFGCWNHGIFQAPGSWADAAHKNGTDIFSGIKFFDTTGGRGQTADEYVAMITTKNSNGDFKYVNAYINCLLYLGLDGINYNWEATGYNNTDVVAFHQALYKKAAEVGFDNFHVGIYTSSSRLTTRNVAALYGNANGKTADVMLNYEASDFTSSLGESVQIAREALGNADGVYGSTWIVGMDRSWSNLVNSDDAKLGGICLWGEHDQSRFMSYNKGNTAMEFQANYQKLLERAFSGGNRNPANLPVMSNTGNNWEQDGDKAPLATFGGIATYIPERTAIQGKLPFYTYFSLGNGERYNYKGKKTFGNWYNMGAQDVVPTYRWLVYNASTTTVSTDIQPSFTHEDAYIGGSALLLAGNATDNGTDIVLYRTKLNVGSSNPTVKLALKSGMTGTEPSRLFVILKKLDNQQWIEVPVGDTEGTTWQEKQIAISGLAQNDVIEYIGLRVKGAYAGNYNMLVGKLELNDDCIATPASIKANSLKVEVKEETTKSLSVKLNWIVDATGLTASRQDWGMIYNDEANIDHFEIMYKNGADGKITEIARTTTWSGFAGNIVFENNNDEPYVGVRAASIDLKTYSPVQWVKVERSTSPNIPAFKDDTYCESVMNPVAEGADIARVQRYVESFTTTGADQNLNYHATGPQADGTQYVDATDNVLKAKQGQTITLTFKAYDTSNLSNVDGLRWCFAKGYMDLDKSDSFEPDGDELLFDLGTARKGTPEFETEGYSKEFTIPADAAVGKSRLRVVFSDAWFAHPGPCGQTAKGFSIDFAVEISGTNAQRPVAPDLHDQGEADEPDRVRDTDPTTPPTGVEEVINNAGFSKCWMDPVENVIFFQDVEKAWIYTTTGQLVKYVAGNPESLNVTELTSGVYIVKMEYNNVIRSQKLLK
;
A
#
# COMPACT_ATOMS: atom_id res chain seq x y z
N MET A 1 5.67 52.68 -40.64
CA MET A 1 6.89 53.00 -41.43
C MET A 1 8.10 52.78 -40.53
N LYS A 2 9.10 52.01 -41.00
CA LYS A 2 10.36 51.60 -40.33
C LYS A 2 10.21 50.52 -39.24
N LYS A 3 11.04 49.47 -39.17
CA LYS A 3 12.02 48.87 -40.09
C LYS A 3 12.24 47.45 -39.57
N VAL A 4 12.26 46.50 -40.49
CA VAL A 4 12.49 45.08 -40.29
C VAL A 4 13.93 44.84 -39.85
N THR A 5 14.15 44.06 -38.79
CA THR A 5 15.43 43.42 -38.47
C THR A 5 15.17 41.93 -38.32
N ILE A 6 15.34 41.23 -39.43
CA ILE A 6 15.38 39.77 -39.56
C ILE A 6 16.66 39.31 -38.86
N PHE A 7 16.54 38.79 -37.63
CA PHE A 7 17.50 37.88 -36.99
C PHE A 7 16.88 37.38 -35.68
N CYS A 8 15.85 36.53 -35.78
CA CYS A 8 15.38 35.65 -34.69
C CYS A 8 14.33 34.61 -35.16
N LEU A 9 14.21 34.35 -36.47
CA LEU A 9 13.27 33.35 -37.02
C LEU A 9 13.97 32.04 -37.46
N ALA A 10 15.18 31.78 -36.97
CA ALA A 10 15.94 30.55 -37.23
C ALA A 10 16.29 29.75 -35.96
N ALA A 11 15.72 30.11 -34.80
CA ALA A 11 15.96 29.41 -33.53
C ALA A 11 14.68 28.80 -32.90
N MET A 12 13.54 28.82 -33.61
CA MET A 12 12.27 28.25 -33.12
C MET A 12 11.54 27.37 -34.15
N LEU A 13 12.28 26.79 -35.09
CA LEU A 13 11.80 25.74 -36.01
C LEU A 13 12.69 24.48 -35.97
N GLY A 14 13.39 24.28 -34.84
CA GLY A 14 14.28 23.12 -34.60
C GLY A 14 14.02 22.40 -33.28
N LEU A 15 12.82 22.52 -32.69
CA LEU A 15 12.46 21.82 -31.44
C LEU A 15 11.17 20.98 -31.53
N THR A 16 10.64 20.79 -32.74
CA THR A 16 9.90 19.56 -33.08
C THR A 16 10.87 18.62 -33.79
N GLY A 17 12.00 18.36 -33.13
CA GLY A 17 12.82 17.21 -33.46
C GLY A 17 12.13 16.02 -32.81
N ASN A 18 11.81 15.01 -33.62
CA ASN A 18 11.72 13.65 -33.13
C ASN A 18 12.73 13.48 -32.00
N VAL A 19 12.30 12.95 -30.85
CA VAL A 19 13.20 12.16 -30.03
C VAL A 19 13.50 10.89 -30.83
N GLN A 20 14.22 11.05 -31.94
CA GLN A 20 15.17 10.05 -32.36
C GLN A 20 16.21 10.12 -31.25
N GLY A 21 16.06 9.23 -30.27
CA GLY A 21 17.12 8.91 -29.35
C GLY A 21 18.40 8.80 -30.17
N GLN A 22 19.44 9.50 -29.74
CA GLN A 22 20.77 9.12 -30.15
C GLN A 22 20.97 7.71 -29.62
N THR A 23 20.66 6.75 -30.49
CA THR A 23 21.16 5.41 -30.49
C THR A 23 22.66 5.49 -30.20
N ARG A 24 23.04 5.24 -28.95
CA ARG A 24 24.17 4.34 -28.74
C ARG A 24 23.87 3.11 -29.61
N ALA A 25 24.88 2.62 -30.30
CA ALA A 25 24.74 1.38 -31.05
C ALA A 25 24.44 0.26 -30.03
N ASP A 26 23.17 0.10 -29.67
CA ASP A 26 22.65 -1.08 -29.03
C ASP A 26 22.89 -2.19 -30.05
N GLY A 27 23.72 -3.17 -29.70
CA GLY A 27 23.41 -4.49 -30.24
C GLY A 27 21.99 -4.78 -29.77
N ASP A 28 21.06 -5.04 -30.69
CA ASP A 28 19.61 -5.20 -30.44
C ASP A 28 19.35 -5.90 -29.09
N ILE A 29 19.05 -5.12 -28.05
CA ILE A 29 18.62 -5.64 -26.75
C ILE A 29 17.22 -6.21 -26.98
N PRO A 30 16.93 -7.47 -26.61
CA PRO A 30 15.63 -8.06 -26.89
C PRO A 30 14.50 -7.31 -26.15
N GLU A 31 13.29 -7.29 -26.71
CA GLU A 31 12.11 -6.66 -26.08
C GLU A 31 11.86 -7.18 -24.65
N SER A 32 12.19 -8.46 -24.41
CA SER A 32 12.10 -9.09 -23.08
C SER A 32 13.04 -8.49 -22.04
N ALA A 33 14.11 -7.79 -22.45
CA ALA A 33 15.05 -7.11 -21.58
C ALA A 33 14.72 -5.61 -21.38
N SER A 34 13.58 -5.13 -21.92
CA SER A 34 13.13 -3.76 -21.69
C SER A 34 12.83 -3.51 -20.20
N THR A 35 13.25 -2.35 -19.71
CA THR A 35 12.93 -1.82 -18.37
C THR A 35 11.67 -0.94 -18.38
N GLU A 36 11.10 -0.66 -19.56
CA GLU A 36 9.79 -0.02 -19.67
C GLU A 36 8.69 -1.06 -19.42
N LEU A 37 8.07 -0.99 -18.24
CA LEU A 37 7.06 -1.95 -17.81
C LEU A 37 5.69 -1.70 -18.46
N PHE A 38 5.25 -0.46 -18.57
CA PHE A 38 3.90 -0.09 -19.02
C PHE A 38 3.94 0.85 -20.24
N ASP A 39 3.12 0.55 -21.25
CA ASP A 39 2.91 1.45 -22.40
C ASP A 39 1.66 2.30 -22.20
N PHE A 40 1.86 3.60 -22.01
CA PHE A 40 0.77 4.57 -21.84
C PHE A 40 0.43 5.33 -23.12
N THR A 41 1.12 5.08 -24.24
CA THR A 41 0.88 5.74 -25.52
C THR A 41 -0.58 5.67 -25.97
N PRO A 42 -1.31 4.54 -25.79
CA PRO A 42 -2.71 4.45 -26.18
C PRO A 42 -3.70 5.21 -25.27
N PHE A 43 -3.25 5.71 -24.10
CA PHE A 43 -4.12 6.39 -23.12
C PHE A 43 -4.38 7.86 -23.48
N ASN A 44 -4.95 8.10 -24.67
CA ASN A 44 -5.49 9.39 -25.06
C ASN A 44 -7.00 9.43 -24.80
N ASP A 45 -7.45 10.44 -24.06
CA ASP A 45 -8.85 10.53 -23.62
C ASP A 45 -9.85 10.66 -24.77
N ILE A 46 -9.51 11.42 -25.81
CA ILE A 46 -10.37 11.59 -26.99
C ILE A 46 -10.44 10.29 -27.80
N ASP A 47 -9.30 9.62 -27.99
CA ASP A 47 -9.24 8.38 -28.76
C ASP A 47 -9.98 7.23 -28.07
N ILE A 48 -9.83 7.10 -26.74
CA ILE A 48 -10.60 6.15 -25.93
C ILE A 48 -12.10 6.44 -26.08
N LEU A 49 -12.53 7.69 -25.93
CA LEU A 49 -13.95 8.03 -26.06
C LEU A 49 -14.50 7.74 -27.46
N ASN A 50 -13.71 8.00 -28.51
CA ASN A 50 -14.08 7.65 -29.88
C ASN A 50 -14.21 6.13 -30.07
N LEU A 51 -13.42 5.33 -29.36
CA LEU A 51 -13.54 3.88 -29.35
C LEU A 51 -14.90 3.44 -28.77
N PHE A 52 -15.33 4.06 -27.67
CA PHE A 52 -16.64 3.79 -27.06
C PHE A 52 -17.82 4.34 -27.88
N VAL A 53 -17.67 5.49 -28.54
CA VAL A 53 -18.64 5.97 -29.53
C VAL A 53 -18.78 4.97 -30.67
N THR A 54 -17.67 4.45 -31.19
CA THR A 54 -17.69 3.45 -32.27
C THR A 54 -18.41 2.17 -31.82
N ALA A 55 -18.19 1.73 -30.59
CA ALA A 55 -18.92 0.61 -30.01
C ALA A 55 -20.44 0.88 -29.94
N GLU A 56 -20.82 2.07 -29.50
CA GLU A 56 -22.22 2.52 -29.40
C GLU A 56 -22.91 2.57 -30.77
N GLU A 57 -22.25 3.13 -31.79
CA GLU A 57 -22.76 3.16 -33.17
C GLU A 57 -22.99 1.75 -33.73
N ASN A 58 -22.27 0.75 -33.21
CA ASN A 58 -22.45 -0.67 -33.52
C ASN A 58 -23.38 -1.41 -32.54
N GLY A 59 -24.13 -0.70 -31.70
CA GLY A 59 -25.12 -1.26 -30.79
C GLY A 59 -24.55 -1.95 -29.55
N ARG A 60 -23.30 -1.66 -29.17
CA ARG A 60 -22.63 -2.21 -27.99
C ARG A 60 -22.33 -1.09 -26.98
N LYS A 61 -22.11 -1.44 -25.71
CA LYS A 61 -21.70 -0.44 -24.70
C LYS A 61 -20.18 -0.35 -24.57
N PHE A 62 -19.42 -1.34 -25.02
CA PHE A 62 -17.97 -1.35 -24.90
C PHE A 62 -17.30 -1.92 -26.15
N PRO A 63 -16.03 -1.56 -26.42
CA PRO A 63 -15.26 -2.04 -27.57
C PRO A 63 -15.01 -3.56 -27.53
N THR A 64 -14.84 -4.17 -28.70
CA THR A 64 -14.41 -5.57 -28.79
C THR A 64 -12.90 -5.67 -28.50
N ALA A 65 -12.44 -6.87 -28.14
CA ALA A 65 -11.00 -7.11 -27.94
C ALA A 65 -10.15 -6.72 -29.17
N ALA A 66 -10.65 -6.96 -30.39
CA ALA A 66 -9.95 -6.59 -31.62
C ALA A 66 -9.89 -5.06 -31.83
N GLU A 67 -10.92 -4.32 -31.43
CA GLU A 67 -10.92 -2.86 -31.48
C GLU A 67 -9.94 -2.27 -30.44
N ILE A 68 -9.87 -2.86 -29.25
CA ILE A 68 -8.91 -2.48 -28.19
C ILE A 68 -7.47 -2.72 -28.66
N GLU A 69 -7.19 -3.90 -29.23
CA GLU A 69 -5.87 -4.24 -29.78
C GLU A 69 -5.49 -3.33 -30.94
N ALA A 70 -6.43 -3.03 -31.85
CA ALA A 70 -6.21 -2.10 -32.96
C ALA A 70 -5.96 -0.65 -32.51
N ALA A 71 -6.46 -0.26 -31.34
CA ALA A 71 -6.17 1.04 -30.72
C ALA A 71 -4.78 1.09 -30.05
N GLY A 72 -4.03 -0.02 -30.04
CA GLY A 72 -2.67 -0.10 -29.52
C GLY A 72 -2.56 -0.61 -28.08
N PHE A 73 -3.68 -0.90 -27.40
CA PHE A 73 -3.64 -1.49 -26.07
C PHE A 73 -3.18 -2.94 -26.15
N LYS A 74 -2.09 -3.25 -25.43
CA LYS A 74 -1.62 -4.62 -25.17
C LYS A 74 -2.20 -5.13 -23.84
N LEU A 75 -1.37 -5.66 -22.95
CA LEU A 75 -1.78 -6.13 -21.62
C LEU A 75 -2.15 -4.96 -20.68
N ASP A 76 -1.68 -3.74 -20.97
CA ASP A 76 -1.70 -2.59 -20.05
C ASP A 76 -3.09 -2.07 -19.70
N LEU A 77 -4.08 -2.20 -20.59
CA LEU A 77 -5.45 -1.74 -20.30
C LEU A 77 -6.02 -2.43 -19.05
N GLU A 78 -5.75 -3.72 -18.87
CA GLU A 78 -6.24 -4.49 -17.73
C GLU A 78 -5.58 -4.09 -16.40
N PHE A 79 -4.44 -3.38 -16.43
CA PHE A 79 -3.86 -2.80 -15.22
C PHE A 79 -4.57 -1.50 -14.77
N ALA A 80 -5.36 -0.88 -15.66
CA ALA A 80 -6.22 0.27 -15.35
C ALA A 80 -7.66 -0.15 -14.98
N ARG A 81 -7.97 -1.45 -14.94
CA ARG A 81 -9.31 -1.96 -14.66
C ARG A 81 -9.44 -2.49 -13.23
N SER A 82 -10.54 -2.13 -12.59
CA SER A 82 -10.97 -2.69 -11.31
C SER A 82 -12.14 -3.63 -11.51
N HIS A 83 -12.05 -4.78 -10.84
CA HIS A 83 -13.12 -5.79 -10.78
C HIS A 83 -13.70 -5.93 -9.37
N VAL A 84 -13.29 -5.06 -8.44
CA VAL A 84 -13.87 -4.99 -7.10
C VAL A 84 -15.04 -4.03 -7.12
N ARG A 85 -16.20 -4.50 -6.66
CA ARG A 85 -17.38 -3.67 -6.49
C ARG A 85 -17.14 -2.63 -5.38
N PRO A 86 -17.43 -1.33 -5.61
CA PRO A 86 -17.47 -0.33 -4.55
C PRO A 86 -18.40 -0.77 -3.41
N ARG A 87 -17.84 -0.92 -2.21
CA ARG A 87 -18.64 -1.33 -1.05
C ARG A 87 -19.39 -0.14 -0.47
N ALA A 88 -20.65 -0.35 -0.13
CA ALA A 88 -21.43 0.67 0.56
C ALA A 88 -20.88 0.95 1.97
N ILE A 89 -20.72 2.22 2.31
CA ILE A 89 -20.34 2.67 3.65
C ILE A 89 -21.53 2.59 4.61
N MET A 90 -21.27 2.17 5.85
CA MET A 90 -22.24 2.25 6.93
C MET A 90 -22.19 3.62 7.59
N ILE A 91 -23.34 4.30 7.62
CA ILE A 91 -23.51 5.58 8.30
C ILE A 91 -24.48 5.37 9.47
N ASP A 92 -23.97 5.51 10.69
CA ASP A 92 -24.76 5.40 11.91
C ASP A 92 -24.19 6.31 12.98
N LYS A 93 -24.81 7.48 13.10
CA LYS A 93 -24.40 8.57 13.99
C LYS A 93 -24.26 8.13 15.45
N ASN A 94 -25.15 7.28 15.94
CA ASN A 94 -25.18 6.88 17.35
C ASN A 94 -24.03 5.93 17.73
N LYS A 95 -23.29 5.43 16.75
CA LYS A 95 -22.16 4.51 16.92
C LYS A 95 -20.82 5.14 16.49
N GLN A 96 -20.83 6.42 16.09
CA GLN A 96 -19.60 7.17 15.81
C GLN A 96 -18.90 7.54 17.11
N LEU A 97 -17.57 7.61 17.08
CA LEU A 97 -16.78 8.06 18.23
C LEU A 97 -17.09 9.51 18.61
N ASN A 98 -17.33 10.37 17.62
CA ASN A 98 -17.74 11.75 17.81
C ASN A 98 -19.16 11.97 17.26
N ILE A 99 -20.15 11.83 18.14
CA ILE A 99 -21.59 11.90 17.80
C ILE A 99 -22.06 13.30 17.35
N ASP A 100 -21.29 14.34 17.63
CA ASP A 100 -21.65 15.73 17.27
C ASP A 100 -21.27 16.07 15.82
N LEU A 101 -20.50 15.21 15.14
CA LEU A 101 -20.17 15.40 13.73
C LEU A 101 -21.40 15.23 12.83
N TYR A 102 -21.35 15.89 11.68
CA TYR A 102 -22.29 15.60 10.59
C TYR A 102 -21.90 14.27 9.96
N GLU A 103 -22.75 13.27 10.14
CA GLU A 103 -22.45 11.87 9.81
C GLU A 103 -22.20 11.61 8.31
N ARG A 104 -22.57 12.57 7.45
CA ARG A 104 -22.35 12.54 5.99
C ARG A 104 -21.25 13.48 5.50
N ARG A 105 -20.51 14.16 6.39
CA ARG A 105 -19.43 15.06 5.98
C ARG A 105 -18.33 14.27 5.27
N ASN A 106 -18.05 14.61 4.02
CA ASN A 106 -17.13 13.86 3.15
C ASN A 106 -15.73 14.47 3.10
N LEU A 107 -14.74 13.62 2.91
CA LEU A 107 -13.36 13.97 2.64
C LEU A 107 -12.99 13.56 1.22
N TRP A 108 -12.48 14.53 0.45
CA TRP A 108 -11.84 14.29 -0.83
C TRP A 108 -10.32 14.43 -0.68
N MET A 109 -9.60 13.32 -0.80
CA MET A 109 -8.13 13.33 -0.86
C MET A 109 -7.71 13.49 -2.32
N ASN A 110 -7.52 14.72 -2.76
CA ASN A 110 -7.17 15.01 -4.15
C ASN A 110 -5.66 14.86 -4.36
N LEU A 111 -5.15 13.64 -4.17
CA LEU A 111 -3.73 13.29 -4.16
C LEU A 111 -3.36 12.43 -5.38
N PRO A 112 -2.06 12.28 -5.70
CA PRO A 112 -1.59 11.27 -6.64
C PRO A 112 -1.64 9.88 -6.01
N THR A 113 -1.70 8.85 -6.86
CA THR A 113 -1.52 7.45 -6.44
C THR A 113 -0.05 7.08 -6.56
N GLY A 114 0.54 6.41 -5.57
CA GLY A 114 1.94 5.99 -5.64
C GLY A 114 2.93 7.16 -5.81
N ILE A 115 4.13 6.82 -6.29
CA ILE A 115 5.20 7.76 -6.61
C ILE A 115 5.43 7.77 -8.13
N GLY A 116 5.43 8.96 -8.72
CA GLY A 116 5.82 9.22 -10.11
C GLY A 116 4.65 9.56 -11.04
N LYS A 117 4.93 10.31 -12.12
CA LYS A 117 3.96 10.64 -13.17
C LYS A 117 3.57 9.39 -13.95
N MET A 118 2.27 9.17 -14.18
CA MET A 118 1.70 8.07 -14.98
C MET A 118 1.96 6.64 -14.46
N VAL A 119 3.13 6.35 -13.89
CA VAL A 119 3.48 5.01 -13.36
C VAL A 119 3.09 4.85 -11.89
N GLY A 120 2.83 5.96 -11.18
CA GLY A 120 2.58 5.93 -9.74
C GLY A 120 1.36 5.08 -9.39
N GLY A 121 1.57 4.05 -8.59
CA GLY A 121 0.51 3.17 -8.10
C GLY A 121 0.29 1.90 -8.94
N TYR A 122 0.93 1.78 -10.11
CA TYR A 122 0.94 0.52 -10.86
C TYR A 122 1.80 -0.55 -10.16
N PRO A 123 1.45 -1.85 -10.29
CA PRO A 123 2.24 -2.94 -9.71
C PRO A 123 3.71 -2.90 -10.15
N SER A 124 4.64 -3.13 -9.23
CA SER A 124 6.09 -3.04 -9.47
C SER A 124 6.91 -3.79 -8.41
N SER A 125 8.25 -3.75 -8.52
CA SER A 125 9.18 -4.22 -7.49
C SER A 125 9.55 -3.14 -6.46
N LEU A 126 8.88 -1.98 -6.45
CA LEU A 126 9.24 -0.85 -5.59
C LEU A 126 8.58 -0.98 -4.20
N PHE A 127 9.27 -1.62 -3.25
CA PHE A 127 8.79 -1.77 -1.86
C PHE A 127 8.41 -0.43 -1.22
N SER A 128 9.21 0.61 -1.41
CA SER A 128 9.05 1.91 -0.75
C SER A 128 8.00 2.84 -1.40
N ASN A 129 7.06 2.30 -2.17
CA ASN A 129 6.01 3.08 -2.84
C ASN A 129 4.87 3.48 -1.86
N ASP A 130 3.94 4.32 -2.30
CA ASP A 130 2.84 4.81 -1.46
C ASP A 130 1.81 3.70 -1.19
N VAL A 131 1.62 3.35 0.09
CA VAL A 131 0.62 2.40 0.59
C VAL A 131 -0.38 3.10 1.51
N TYR A 132 -1.12 4.05 0.94
CA TYR A 132 -2.18 4.77 1.63
C TYR A 132 -3.18 3.81 2.29
N SER A 133 -3.53 4.08 3.55
CA SER A 133 -4.27 3.15 4.41
C SER A 133 -5.36 3.82 5.26
N MET A 134 -5.76 5.06 4.92
CA MET A 134 -6.76 5.85 5.66
C MET A 134 -8.10 5.99 4.91
N TRP A 135 -8.46 4.93 4.17
CA TRP A 135 -9.72 4.82 3.42
C TRP A 135 -10.97 5.00 4.29
N ASN A 136 -10.90 4.57 5.56
CA ASN A 136 -11.96 4.68 6.55
C ASN A 136 -12.41 6.14 6.84
N TYR A 137 -11.61 7.14 6.47
CA TYR A 137 -12.00 8.56 6.54
C TYR A 137 -12.20 9.19 5.16
N THR A 138 -11.79 8.53 4.08
CA THR A 138 -11.77 9.11 2.74
C THR A 138 -13.00 8.66 1.96
N ASN A 139 -13.78 9.63 1.48
CA ASN A 139 -14.94 9.33 0.64
C ASN A 139 -14.56 9.24 -0.83
N LEU A 140 -13.68 10.14 -1.27
CA LEU A 140 -13.32 10.30 -2.67
C LEU A 140 -11.81 10.48 -2.79
N PHE A 141 -11.16 9.71 -3.66
CA PHE A 141 -9.73 9.77 -3.89
C PHE A 141 -9.43 10.32 -5.30
N GLY A 142 -8.46 11.22 -5.38
CA GLY A 142 -7.92 11.74 -6.63
C GLY A 142 -7.06 10.71 -7.37
N CYS A 143 -6.49 11.10 -8.49
CA CYS A 143 -5.45 10.35 -9.20
C CYS A 143 -4.58 11.38 -9.94
N TRP A 144 -4.05 12.34 -9.19
CA TRP A 144 -3.56 13.62 -9.72
C TRP A 144 -2.38 13.49 -10.71
N ASN A 145 -1.64 12.38 -10.64
CA ASN A 145 -0.52 12.04 -11.51
C ASN A 145 -0.90 11.28 -12.79
N HIS A 146 -2.20 11.05 -13.04
CA HIS A 146 -2.72 10.29 -14.18
C HIS A 146 -3.66 11.13 -15.04
N GLY A 147 -3.62 10.93 -16.36
CA GLY A 147 -4.68 11.41 -17.24
C GLY A 147 -6.00 10.68 -16.96
N ILE A 148 -7.13 11.24 -17.37
CA ILE A 148 -8.42 10.54 -17.24
C ILE A 148 -8.39 9.18 -17.97
N PHE A 149 -9.04 8.18 -17.39
CA PHE A 149 -9.04 6.78 -17.82
C PHE A 149 -7.71 6.03 -17.65
N GLN A 150 -6.75 6.58 -16.89
CA GLN A 150 -5.41 6.00 -16.70
C GLN A 150 -5.13 5.60 -15.25
N ALA A 151 -6.02 5.91 -14.28
CA ALA A 151 -5.80 5.51 -12.89
C ALA A 151 -5.60 3.98 -12.75
N PRO A 152 -4.68 3.51 -11.88
CA PRO A 152 -4.40 2.09 -11.72
C PRO A 152 -5.57 1.36 -11.05
N GLY A 153 -6.00 0.25 -11.65
CA GLY A 153 -7.10 -0.57 -11.15
C GLY A 153 -6.83 -1.19 -9.78
N SER A 154 -5.56 -1.43 -9.45
CA SER A 154 -5.14 -1.93 -8.12
C SER A 154 -5.44 -0.94 -6.98
N TRP A 155 -5.36 0.37 -7.24
CA TRP A 155 -5.74 1.41 -6.28
C TRP A 155 -7.26 1.53 -6.15
N ALA A 156 -7.97 1.42 -7.28
CA ALA A 156 -9.43 1.36 -7.27
C ALA A 156 -9.94 0.15 -6.47
N ASP A 157 -9.32 -1.02 -6.64
CA ASP A 157 -9.62 -2.20 -5.83
C ASP A 157 -9.45 -1.92 -4.32
N ALA A 158 -8.32 -1.32 -3.91
CA ALA A 158 -8.07 -0.96 -2.51
C ALA A 158 -9.09 0.05 -1.96
N ALA A 159 -9.41 1.09 -2.74
CA ALA A 159 -10.42 2.09 -2.39
C ALA A 159 -11.82 1.45 -2.25
N HIS A 160 -12.25 0.69 -3.24
CA HIS A 160 -13.57 0.04 -3.30
C HIS A 160 -13.78 -0.98 -2.17
N LYS A 161 -12.76 -1.78 -1.83
CA LYS A 161 -12.80 -2.71 -0.66
C LYS A 161 -13.13 -1.99 0.65
N ASN A 162 -12.78 -0.70 0.74
CA ASN A 162 -12.97 0.13 1.92
C ASN A 162 -14.11 1.15 1.78
N GLY A 163 -14.83 1.15 0.64
CA GLY A 163 -15.97 2.05 0.38
C GLY A 163 -15.58 3.49 0.05
N THR A 164 -14.39 3.69 -0.50
CA THR A 164 -13.93 4.95 -1.07
C THR A 164 -14.09 4.93 -2.58
N ASP A 165 -14.65 5.99 -3.15
CA ASP A 165 -14.74 6.18 -4.59
C ASP A 165 -13.43 6.78 -5.13
N ILE A 166 -13.06 6.51 -6.39
CA ILE A 166 -11.82 6.99 -6.99
C ILE A 166 -12.03 7.55 -8.41
N PHE A 167 -11.39 8.70 -8.67
CA PHE A 167 -11.39 9.29 -10.01
C PHE A 167 -10.51 8.49 -10.97
N SER A 168 -10.90 8.46 -12.25
CA SER A 168 -10.12 7.80 -13.30
C SER A 168 -8.83 8.53 -13.70
N GLY A 169 -8.55 9.68 -13.09
CA GLY A 169 -7.47 10.60 -13.41
C GLY A 169 -7.96 12.04 -13.48
N ILE A 170 -7.09 12.94 -13.96
CA ILE A 170 -7.35 14.37 -14.03
C ILE A 170 -7.07 14.95 -15.42
N LYS A 171 -7.88 15.93 -15.84
CA LYS A 171 -7.63 16.75 -17.03
C LYS A 171 -7.30 18.18 -16.62
N PHE A 172 -6.24 18.75 -17.20
CA PHE A 172 -5.74 20.09 -16.88
C PHE A 172 -6.07 21.09 -18.00
N PHE A 173 -6.60 22.25 -17.62
CA PHE A 173 -6.78 23.43 -18.48
C PHE A 173 -6.12 24.64 -17.80
N ASP A 174 -4.79 24.63 -17.75
CA ASP A 174 -3.95 25.59 -17.02
C ASP A 174 -3.60 26.83 -17.88
N THR A 175 -3.69 28.02 -17.28
CA THR A 175 -3.32 29.31 -17.90
C THR A 175 -1.99 29.88 -17.40
N THR A 176 -1.40 29.30 -16.35
CA THR A 176 -0.20 29.76 -15.64
C THR A 176 0.70 28.59 -15.22
N GLY A 177 1.48 28.03 -16.15
CA GLY A 177 2.43 26.95 -15.80
C GLY A 177 3.26 26.32 -16.93
N GLY A 178 3.26 26.88 -18.14
CA GLY A 178 4.13 26.40 -19.22
C GLY A 178 3.55 25.30 -20.13
N ARG A 179 2.26 24.97 -20.00
CA ARG A 179 1.50 24.26 -21.05
C ARG A 179 0.25 25.09 -21.34
N GLY A 180 0.32 26.02 -22.30
CA GLY A 180 -0.81 26.87 -22.70
C GLY A 180 -1.96 26.10 -23.37
N GLN A 181 -2.52 25.11 -22.67
CA GLN A 181 -3.63 24.29 -23.15
C GLN A 181 -4.92 25.06 -22.90
N THR A 182 -5.53 25.54 -23.98
CA THR A 182 -6.88 26.08 -23.90
C THR A 182 -7.87 24.92 -23.71
N ALA A 183 -9.05 25.22 -23.16
CA ALA A 183 -10.11 24.23 -23.06
C ALA A 183 -10.86 24.04 -24.40
N ASP A 184 -10.50 24.77 -25.47
CA ASP A 184 -11.33 24.92 -26.67
C ASP A 184 -11.59 23.59 -27.40
N GLU A 185 -10.56 22.78 -27.61
CA GLU A 185 -10.68 21.48 -28.30
C GLU A 185 -11.55 20.51 -27.50
N TYR A 186 -11.32 20.46 -26.19
CA TYR A 186 -12.08 19.61 -25.29
C TYR A 186 -13.54 20.06 -25.17
N VAL A 187 -13.78 21.37 -25.03
CA VAL A 187 -15.12 21.97 -25.04
C VAL A 187 -15.84 21.67 -26.34
N ALA A 188 -15.19 21.86 -27.49
CA ALA A 188 -15.78 21.54 -28.79
C ALA A 188 -16.16 20.05 -28.90
N MET A 189 -15.33 19.17 -28.36
CA MET A 189 -15.59 17.73 -28.32
C MET A 189 -16.79 17.39 -27.42
N ILE A 190 -16.78 17.75 -26.14
CA ILE A 190 -17.86 17.39 -25.21
C ILE A 190 -19.21 18.05 -25.54
N THR A 191 -19.19 19.21 -26.22
CA THR A 191 -20.40 19.90 -26.67
C THR A 191 -20.90 19.47 -28.05
N THR A 192 -20.22 18.53 -28.70
CA THR A 192 -20.69 17.94 -29.96
C THR A 192 -22.02 17.22 -29.75
N LYS A 193 -23.02 17.54 -30.56
CA LYS A 193 -24.36 16.95 -30.50
C LYS A 193 -24.62 16.03 -31.68
N ASN A 194 -25.34 14.95 -31.41
CA ASN A 194 -25.95 14.10 -32.41
C ASN A 194 -27.09 14.82 -33.13
N SER A 195 -27.57 14.26 -34.23
CA SER A 195 -28.67 14.83 -35.02
C SER A 195 -30.00 14.95 -34.25
N ASN A 196 -30.17 14.16 -33.19
CA ASN A 196 -31.31 14.21 -32.28
C ASN A 196 -31.19 15.30 -31.19
N GLY A 197 -30.05 16.00 -31.10
CA GLY A 197 -29.78 17.04 -30.13
C GLY A 197 -29.09 16.59 -28.83
N ASP A 198 -28.92 15.29 -28.62
CA ASP A 198 -28.19 14.75 -27.46
C ASP A 198 -26.68 14.92 -27.63
N PHE A 199 -25.95 15.01 -26.52
CA PHE A 199 -24.50 15.10 -26.56
C PHE A 199 -23.88 13.76 -26.96
N LYS A 200 -22.99 13.79 -27.96
CA LYS A 200 -22.36 12.62 -28.58
C LYS A 200 -21.63 11.73 -27.56
N TYR A 201 -20.94 12.34 -26.58
CA TYR A 201 -20.01 11.60 -25.72
C TYR A 201 -20.59 11.17 -24.36
N VAL A 202 -21.84 11.50 -24.03
CA VAL A 202 -22.41 11.19 -22.70
C VAL A 202 -22.42 9.69 -22.42
N ASN A 203 -22.90 8.88 -23.36
CA ASN A 203 -22.92 7.43 -23.20
C ASN A 203 -21.51 6.84 -23.21
N ALA A 204 -20.61 7.35 -24.07
CA ALA A 204 -19.23 6.91 -24.13
C ALA A 204 -18.48 7.10 -22.79
N TYR A 205 -18.64 8.25 -22.11
CA TYR A 205 -18.05 8.49 -20.79
C TYR A 205 -18.54 7.48 -19.75
N ILE A 206 -19.86 7.35 -19.61
CA ILE A 206 -20.46 6.47 -18.61
C ILE A 206 -20.09 5.01 -18.88
N ASN A 207 -20.09 4.60 -20.15
CA ASN A 207 -19.71 3.25 -20.52
C ASN A 207 -18.22 2.97 -20.29
N CYS A 208 -17.34 3.93 -20.59
CA CYS A 208 -15.90 3.81 -20.37
C CYS A 208 -15.59 3.62 -18.87
N LEU A 209 -16.16 4.48 -18.02
CA LEU A 209 -15.96 4.41 -16.57
C LEU A 209 -16.48 3.10 -15.98
N LEU A 210 -17.67 2.62 -16.41
CA LEU A 210 -18.20 1.32 -16.00
C LEU A 210 -17.37 0.14 -16.50
N TYR A 211 -16.78 0.23 -17.69
CA TYR A 211 -15.89 -0.80 -18.26
C TYR A 211 -14.55 -0.88 -17.48
N LEU A 212 -14.04 0.27 -17.04
CA LEU A 212 -12.82 0.38 -16.24
C LEU A 212 -13.06 0.09 -14.75
N GLY A 213 -14.29 0.24 -14.26
CA GLY A 213 -14.58 0.18 -12.83
C GLY A 213 -13.99 1.37 -12.08
N LEU A 214 -14.15 2.58 -12.61
CA LEU A 214 -13.66 3.83 -12.01
C LEU A 214 -14.81 4.83 -11.89
N ASP A 215 -14.81 5.66 -10.85
CA ASP A 215 -16.05 6.31 -10.38
C ASP A 215 -16.28 7.71 -10.94
N GLY A 216 -15.36 8.24 -11.74
CA GLY A 216 -15.54 9.60 -12.26
C GLY A 216 -14.37 10.20 -12.98
N ILE A 217 -14.49 11.50 -13.22
CA ILE A 217 -13.46 12.35 -13.83
C ILE A 217 -13.19 13.59 -12.98
N ASN A 218 -11.94 14.04 -12.97
CA ASN A 218 -11.50 15.22 -12.22
C ASN A 218 -10.96 16.28 -13.19
N TYR A 219 -11.27 17.56 -12.93
CA TYR A 219 -10.81 18.69 -13.71
C TYR A 219 -10.05 19.69 -12.86
N ASN A 220 -8.85 20.06 -13.31
CA ASN A 220 -8.26 21.35 -12.97
C ASN A 220 -8.60 22.34 -14.11
N TRP A 221 -9.64 23.16 -13.94
CA TRP A 221 -10.17 24.04 -14.98
C TRP A 221 -9.91 25.52 -14.67
N GLU A 222 -8.70 26.00 -14.96
CA GLU A 222 -8.31 27.40 -14.74
C GLU A 222 -8.58 28.31 -15.95
N ALA A 223 -8.78 27.71 -17.12
CA ALA A 223 -9.15 28.40 -18.35
C ALA A 223 -10.63 28.82 -18.41
N THR A 224 -10.99 29.63 -19.42
CA THR A 224 -12.39 29.92 -19.75
C THR A 224 -13.12 28.70 -20.32
N GLY A 225 -14.45 28.70 -20.30
CA GLY A 225 -15.28 27.69 -20.98
C GLY A 225 -16.08 26.76 -20.05
N TYR A 226 -15.66 26.54 -18.80
CA TYR A 226 -16.38 25.67 -17.86
C TYR A 226 -17.83 26.11 -17.60
N ASN A 227 -18.13 27.41 -17.71
CA ASN A 227 -19.44 28.00 -17.50
C ASN A 227 -20.26 28.14 -18.80
N ASN A 228 -19.79 27.61 -19.92
CA ASN A 228 -20.57 27.55 -21.15
C ASN A 228 -21.83 26.71 -20.90
N THR A 229 -22.98 27.20 -21.39
CA THR A 229 -24.28 26.54 -21.16
C THR A 229 -24.33 25.10 -21.64
N ASP A 230 -23.68 24.77 -22.77
CA ASP A 230 -23.62 23.41 -23.28
C ASP A 230 -22.64 22.53 -22.48
N VAL A 231 -21.56 23.10 -21.95
CA VAL A 231 -20.64 22.37 -21.04
C VAL A 231 -21.34 22.01 -19.74
N VAL A 232 -22.10 22.94 -19.16
CA VAL A 232 -22.94 22.66 -17.98
C VAL A 232 -23.98 21.59 -18.29
N ALA A 233 -24.69 21.72 -19.41
CA ALA A 233 -25.70 20.76 -19.82
C ALA A 233 -25.12 19.35 -20.11
N PHE A 234 -23.90 19.27 -20.64
CA PHE A 234 -23.20 18.00 -20.86
C PHE A 234 -22.94 17.27 -19.53
N HIS A 235 -22.36 17.94 -18.53
CA HIS A 235 -22.10 17.32 -17.23
C HIS A 235 -23.38 16.94 -16.49
N GLN A 236 -24.43 17.77 -16.60
CA GLN A 236 -25.75 17.40 -16.10
C GLN A 236 -26.33 16.16 -16.80
N ALA A 237 -26.07 15.99 -18.10
CA ALA A 237 -26.44 14.80 -18.83
C ALA A 237 -25.65 13.56 -18.40
N LEU A 238 -24.37 13.70 -18.01
CA LEU A 238 -23.59 12.60 -17.41
C LEU A 238 -24.23 12.11 -16.11
N TYR A 239 -24.54 13.00 -15.16
CA TYR A 239 -25.21 12.59 -13.91
C TYR A 239 -26.58 11.94 -14.15
N LYS A 240 -27.36 12.47 -15.11
CA LYS A 240 -28.65 11.86 -15.49
C LYS A 240 -28.46 10.46 -16.06
N LYS A 241 -27.47 10.28 -16.95
CA LYS A 241 -27.18 8.99 -17.56
C LYS A 241 -26.64 7.99 -16.55
N ALA A 242 -25.75 8.42 -15.65
CA ALA A 242 -25.26 7.61 -14.54
C ALA A 242 -26.42 7.08 -13.69
N ALA A 243 -27.34 7.94 -13.26
CA ALA A 243 -28.53 7.53 -12.52
C ALA A 243 -29.45 6.60 -13.33
N GLU A 244 -29.66 6.85 -14.62
CA GLU A 244 -30.47 6.00 -15.52
C GLU A 244 -29.93 4.55 -15.56
N VAL A 245 -28.61 4.38 -15.51
CA VAL A 245 -27.97 3.07 -15.56
C VAL A 245 -27.59 2.54 -14.17
N GLY A 246 -28.00 3.21 -13.08
CA GLY A 246 -27.72 2.83 -11.70
C GLY A 246 -26.23 2.92 -11.32
N PHE A 247 -25.47 3.84 -11.93
CA PHE A 247 -24.10 4.14 -11.54
C PHE A 247 -24.12 5.18 -10.41
N ASP A 248 -24.44 4.70 -9.20
CA ASP A 248 -24.86 5.54 -8.07
C ASP A 248 -23.72 6.34 -7.42
N ASN A 249 -22.47 5.92 -7.63
CA ASN A 249 -21.27 6.58 -7.12
C ASN A 249 -20.51 7.35 -8.22
N PHE A 250 -21.20 7.83 -9.26
CA PHE A 250 -20.56 8.63 -10.31
C PHE A 250 -20.22 10.05 -9.84
N HIS A 251 -19.00 10.50 -10.13
CA HIS A 251 -18.48 11.82 -9.77
C HIS A 251 -17.91 12.62 -10.96
N VAL A 252 -18.11 13.93 -10.91
CA VAL A 252 -17.38 14.91 -11.70
C VAL A 252 -16.74 15.90 -10.74
N GLY A 253 -15.45 15.76 -10.47
CA GLY A 253 -14.69 16.71 -9.65
C GLY A 253 -14.27 17.93 -10.45
N ILE A 254 -14.45 19.14 -9.91
CA ILE A 254 -13.99 20.36 -10.57
C ILE A 254 -13.29 21.31 -9.59
N TYR A 255 -12.10 21.76 -9.98
CA TYR A 255 -11.41 22.90 -9.40
C TYR A 255 -11.37 24.06 -10.40
N THR A 256 -11.55 25.28 -9.90
CA THR A 256 -11.34 26.55 -10.62
C THR A 256 -10.70 27.55 -9.67
N SER A 257 -10.37 28.75 -10.12
CA SER A 257 -9.87 29.83 -9.25
C SER A 257 -10.89 30.39 -8.24
N SER A 258 -12.15 29.92 -8.24
CA SER A 258 -13.21 30.42 -7.35
C SER A 258 -13.10 29.84 -5.93
N SER A 259 -12.88 30.70 -4.93
CA SER A 259 -12.85 30.29 -3.51
C SER A 259 -14.23 30.16 -2.85
N ARG A 260 -15.31 30.43 -3.58
CA ARG A 260 -16.69 30.37 -3.06
C ARG A 260 -17.72 30.08 -4.15
N LEU A 261 -18.87 29.52 -3.75
CA LEU A 261 -20.06 29.52 -4.59
C LEU A 261 -20.79 30.86 -4.49
N THR A 262 -21.41 31.26 -5.60
CA THR A 262 -22.24 32.46 -5.76
C THR A 262 -23.43 32.10 -6.64
N THR A 263 -24.49 32.93 -6.62
CA THR A 263 -25.62 32.78 -7.56
C THR A 263 -25.21 32.83 -9.04
N ARG A 264 -24.01 33.35 -9.36
CA ARG A 264 -23.48 33.46 -10.73
C ARG A 264 -22.74 32.22 -11.22
N ASN A 265 -22.10 31.45 -10.33
CA ASN A 265 -21.26 30.31 -10.72
C ASN A 265 -21.82 28.96 -10.24
N VAL A 266 -22.80 28.95 -9.33
CA VAL A 266 -23.35 27.70 -8.74
C VAL A 266 -23.83 26.71 -9.79
N ALA A 267 -24.48 27.17 -10.87
CA ALA A 267 -24.94 26.30 -11.94
C ALA A 267 -23.79 25.54 -12.63
N ALA A 268 -22.64 26.18 -12.80
CA ALA A 268 -21.49 25.62 -13.50
C ALA A 268 -20.59 24.78 -12.60
N LEU A 269 -20.44 25.17 -11.33
CA LEU A 269 -19.53 24.48 -10.40
C LEU A 269 -20.22 23.41 -9.57
N TYR A 270 -21.53 23.48 -9.39
CA TYR A 270 -22.25 22.60 -8.49
C TYR A 270 -23.53 22.02 -9.12
N GLY A 271 -24.47 22.88 -9.50
CA GLY A 271 -25.72 22.49 -10.15
C GLY A 271 -26.83 23.53 -10.00
N ASN A 272 -27.99 23.20 -10.55
CA ASN A 272 -29.21 24.03 -10.51
C ASN A 272 -30.45 23.15 -10.64
N ALA A 273 -31.63 23.75 -10.84
CA ALA A 273 -32.90 23.02 -11.00
C ALA A 273 -32.91 21.94 -12.11
N ASN A 274 -31.97 21.97 -13.07
CA ASN A 274 -31.84 20.94 -14.10
C ASN A 274 -31.04 19.70 -13.65
N GLY A 275 -30.32 19.79 -12.53
CA GLY A 275 -29.52 18.71 -11.96
C GLY A 275 -28.14 19.16 -11.46
N LYS A 276 -27.42 18.17 -10.90
CA LYS A 276 -26.01 18.27 -10.49
C LYS A 276 -25.11 18.44 -11.71
N THR A 277 -24.14 19.33 -11.60
CA THR A 277 -23.11 19.60 -12.61
C THR A 277 -21.76 19.04 -12.19
N ALA A 278 -21.34 19.23 -10.93
CA ALA A 278 -20.06 18.75 -10.41
C ALA A 278 -19.99 18.74 -8.88
N ASP A 279 -19.00 18.01 -8.36
CA ASP A 279 -18.43 18.13 -7.03
C ASP A 279 -17.35 19.21 -7.05
N VAL A 280 -17.56 20.28 -6.30
CA VAL A 280 -16.71 21.47 -6.34
C VAL A 280 -15.63 21.42 -5.27
N MET A 281 -14.38 21.46 -5.72
CA MET A 281 -13.24 21.84 -4.89
C MET A 281 -13.12 23.36 -4.91
N LEU A 282 -13.60 24.03 -3.86
CA LEU A 282 -13.46 25.48 -3.73
C LEU A 282 -11.98 25.85 -3.63
N ASN A 283 -11.54 26.85 -4.38
CA ASN A 283 -10.16 27.31 -4.34
C ASN A 283 -9.75 27.72 -2.91
N TYR A 284 -8.49 27.47 -2.59
CA TYR A 284 -7.87 27.96 -1.37
C TYR A 284 -7.62 29.48 -1.45
N GLU A 285 -7.64 30.16 -0.30
CA GLU A 285 -7.31 31.58 -0.17
C GLU A 285 -5.90 31.72 0.42
N ALA A 286 -4.93 32.13 -0.41
CA ALA A 286 -3.51 32.18 -0.02
C ALA A 286 -2.99 30.84 0.57
N SER A 287 -3.31 29.73 -0.08
CA SER A 287 -3.03 28.34 0.32
C SER A 287 -3.88 27.80 1.48
N ASP A 288 -4.82 28.57 2.02
CA ASP A 288 -5.62 28.22 3.19
C ASP A 288 -7.11 28.00 2.88
N PHE A 289 -7.87 27.42 3.82
CA PHE A 289 -9.32 27.26 3.73
C PHE A 289 -10.03 28.61 3.63
N THR A 290 -10.94 28.75 2.67
CA THR A 290 -11.84 29.91 2.59
C THR A 290 -12.68 30.07 3.87
N SER A 291 -12.92 31.31 4.26
CA SER A 291 -13.88 31.64 5.33
C SER A 291 -15.35 31.55 4.87
N SER A 292 -15.60 31.47 3.56
CA SER A 292 -16.94 31.47 2.93
C SER A 292 -17.52 30.06 2.69
N LEU A 293 -17.04 29.02 3.38
CA LEU A 293 -17.58 27.65 3.21
C LEU A 293 -19.07 27.58 3.56
N GLY A 294 -19.48 28.17 4.70
CA GLY A 294 -20.88 28.20 5.13
C GLY A 294 -21.81 28.90 4.13
N GLU A 295 -21.39 30.04 3.57
CA GLU A 295 -22.13 30.74 2.50
C GLU A 295 -22.28 29.87 1.25
N SER A 296 -21.22 29.14 0.89
CA SER A 296 -21.22 28.24 -0.27
C SER A 296 -22.19 27.07 -0.08
N VAL A 297 -22.24 26.51 1.13
CA VAL A 297 -23.22 25.47 1.51
C VAL A 297 -24.66 25.99 1.41
N GLN A 298 -24.94 27.21 1.87
CA GLN A 298 -26.27 27.80 1.74
C GLN A 298 -26.68 27.94 0.27
N ILE A 299 -25.80 28.48 -0.56
CA ILE A 299 -26.07 28.67 -2.01
C ILE A 299 -26.29 27.33 -2.71
N ALA A 300 -25.52 26.29 -2.36
CA ALA A 300 -25.72 24.94 -2.88
C ALA A 300 -27.10 24.37 -2.49
N ARG A 301 -27.51 24.52 -1.22
CA ARG A 301 -28.82 24.09 -0.74
C ARG A 301 -29.97 24.84 -1.41
N GLU A 302 -29.81 26.12 -1.70
CA GLU A 302 -30.79 26.89 -2.48
C GLU A 302 -30.90 26.38 -3.93
N ALA A 303 -29.78 25.93 -4.52
CA ALA A 303 -29.74 25.49 -5.91
C ALA A 303 -30.26 24.05 -6.13
N LEU A 304 -29.99 23.12 -5.20
CA LEU A 304 -30.30 21.68 -5.35
C LEU A 304 -30.97 21.02 -4.14
N GLY A 305 -31.15 21.74 -3.02
CA GLY A 305 -31.75 21.19 -1.80
C GLY A 305 -30.78 20.46 -0.87
N ASN A 306 -29.51 20.29 -1.25
CA ASN A 306 -28.44 19.72 -0.42
C ASN A 306 -27.08 20.38 -0.75
N ALA A 307 -26.03 20.03 -0.01
CA ALA A 307 -24.66 20.50 -0.21
C ALA A 307 -23.66 19.35 -0.45
N ASP A 308 -24.15 18.17 -0.84
CA ASP A 308 -23.30 17.01 -1.08
C ASP A 308 -22.40 17.31 -2.29
N GLY A 309 -21.08 17.24 -2.08
CA GLY A 309 -20.10 17.59 -3.09
C GLY A 309 -19.64 19.05 -3.09
N VAL A 310 -19.92 19.83 -2.04
CA VAL A 310 -19.26 21.12 -1.79
C VAL A 310 -18.09 20.90 -0.86
N TYR A 311 -16.86 21.13 -1.34
CA TYR A 311 -15.64 20.92 -0.56
C TYR A 311 -14.88 22.24 -0.35
N GLY A 312 -14.66 22.62 0.91
CA GLY A 312 -13.64 23.61 1.24
C GLY A 312 -12.27 22.97 1.09
N SER A 313 -11.35 23.61 0.36
CA SER A 313 -10.03 23.03 0.10
C SER A 313 -8.86 23.82 0.67
N THR A 314 -7.74 23.14 0.85
CA THR A 314 -6.45 23.75 1.20
C THR A 314 -5.31 22.99 0.52
N TRP A 315 -4.23 23.71 0.22
CA TRP A 315 -2.98 23.13 -0.22
C TRP A 315 -2.17 22.67 1.01
N ILE A 316 -1.93 21.37 1.19
CA ILE A 316 -1.30 20.78 2.38
C ILE A 316 0.24 20.78 2.35
N VAL A 317 0.87 21.73 1.67
CA VAL A 317 2.34 21.97 1.81
C VAL A 317 2.77 22.25 3.27
N GLY A 318 1.81 22.61 4.12
CA GLY A 318 1.89 22.64 5.58
C GLY A 318 0.55 22.21 6.16
N MET A 319 0.52 21.84 7.45
CA MET A 319 -0.73 21.55 8.17
C MET A 319 -1.16 22.69 9.11
N ASP A 320 -0.40 23.79 9.14
CA ASP A 320 -0.81 25.05 9.76
C ASP A 320 -1.79 25.76 8.82
N ARG A 321 -3.08 25.51 9.05
CA ARG A 321 -4.19 25.97 8.22
C ARG A 321 -5.29 26.52 9.11
N SER A 322 -6.18 27.33 8.55
CA SER A 322 -7.38 27.87 9.20
C SER A 322 -8.45 26.79 9.39
N TRP A 323 -8.10 25.72 10.10
CA TRP A 323 -9.00 24.61 10.44
C TRP A 323 -10.27 25.11 11.13
N SER A 324 -10.18 26.19 11.92
CA SER A 324 -11.33 26.86 12.52
C SER A 324 -12.41 27.32 11.52
N ASN A 325 -12.06 27.59 10.25
CA ASN A 325 -13.04 28.00 9.22
C ASN A 325 -14.01 26.87 8.88
N LEU A 326 -13.62 25.60 9.10
CA LEU A 326 -14.43 24.42 8.80
C LEU A 326 -15.59 24.22 9.79
N VAL A 327 -15.61 24.97 10.89
CA VAL A 327 -16.61 24.87 11.97
C VAL A 327 -17.10 26.24 12.46
N ASN A 328 -16.81 27.31 11.73
CA ASN A 328 -17.16 28.68 12.13
C ASN A 328 -18.67 29.01 12.10
N SER A 329 -19.48 28.11 11.52
CA SER A 329 -20.94 28.21 11.41
C SER A 329 -21.54 26.80 11.28
N ASP A 330 -22.84 26.66 11.53
CA ASP A 330 -23.52 25.36 11.40
C ASP A 330 -23.56 24.87 9.95
N ASP A 331 -23.67 25.78 8.97
CA ASP A 331 -23.60 25.42 7.55
C ASP A 331 -22.18 24.98 7.15
N ALA A 332 -21.11 25.61 7.66
CA ALA A 332 -19.74 25.18 7.35
C ALA A 332 -19.44 23.74 7.81
N LYS A 333 -20.08 23.27 8.89
CA LYS A 333 -19.97 21.89 9.38
C LYS A 333 -20.57 20.86 8.42
N LEU A 334 -21.46 21.28 7.51
CA LEU A 334 -22.07 20.42 6.50
C LEU A 334 -21.20 20.28 5.24
N GLY A 335 -20.32 21.27 4.98
CA GLY A 335 -19.42 21.26 3.83
C GLY A 335 -18.30 20.24 3.98
N GLY A 336 -18.00 19.51 2.91
CA GLY A 336 -16.88 18.57 2.86
C GLY A 336 -15.52 19.25 2.93
N ILE A 337 -14.48 18.45 3.06
CA ILE A 337 -13.07 18.89 3.09
C ILE A 337 -12.35 18.29 1.89
N CYS A 338 -11.59 19.09 1.14
CA CYS A 338 -10.69 18.60 0.11
C CYS A 338 -9.23 18.95 0.46
N LEU A 339 -8.35 17.94 0.50
CA LEU A 339 -6.93 18.14 0.76
C LEU A 339 -6.14 17.86 -0.51
N TRP A 340 -5.33 18.85 -0.93
CA TRP A 340 -4.49 18.80 -2.13
C TRP A 340 -3.02 19.03 -1.74
N GLY A 341 -2.08 18.21 -2.23
CA GLY A 341 -0.63 18.28 -1.94
C GLY A 341 0.31 18.56 -3.13
N GLU A 342 0.66 17.53 -3.91
CA GLU A 342 1.67 17.58 -5.00
C GLU A 342 1.34 16.70 -6.20
N HIS A 343 1.93 17.02 -7.37
CA HIS A 343 1.47 16.43 -8.62
C HIS A 343 1.85 14.95 -8.78
N ASP A 344 3.02 14.57 -8.30
CA ASP A 344 3.66 13.30 -8.68
C ASP A 344 3.78 12.31 -7.53
N GLN A 345 3.69 12.78 -6.28
CA GLN A 345 3.67 11.97 -5.07
C GLN A 345 2.95 12.71 -3.96
N SER A 346 2.35 11.99 -3.01
CA SER A 346 1.59 12.64 -1.92
C SER A 346 2.53 13.43 -0.99
N ARG A 347 2.01 14.48 -0.33
CA ARG A 347 2.80 15.22 0.67
C ARG A 347 3.15 14.36 1.89
N PHE A 348 2.32 13.36 2.18
CA PHE A 348 2.64 12.34 3.17
C PHE A 348 3.92 11.60 2.76
N MET A 349 4.07 11.23 1.49
CA MET A 349 5.31 10.60 1.00
C MET A 349 6.48 11.58 0.98
N SER A 350 6.31 12.79 0.45
CA SER A 350 7.44 13.72 0.28
C SER A 350 8.02 14.28 1.58
N TYR A 351 7.22 14.34 2.66
CA TYR A 351 7.69 14.78 3.99
C TYR A 351 7.99 13.63 4.94
N ASN A 352 7.65 12.39 4.57
CA ASN A 352 8.02 11.21 5.34
C ASN A 352 9.53 10.96 5.26
N LYS A 353 10.08 10.39 6.34
CA LYS A 353 11.50 10.11 6.47
C LYS A 353 11.67 8.74 7.10
N GLY A 354 12.73 8.06 6.72
CA GLY A 354 13.20 6.84 7.35
C GLY A 354 14.59 6.55 6.82
N ASN A 355 15.41 6.03 7.70
CA ASN A 355 16.81 5.77 7.46
C ASN A 355 17.03 4.47 6.64
N THR A 356 16.04 3.57 6.67
CA THR A 356 15.91 2.41 5.78
C THR A 356 14.54 2.43 5.10
N ALA A 357 14.35 1.65 4.03
CA ALA A 357 13.02 1.51 3.39
C ALA A 357 11.96 0.97 4.38
N MET A 358 12.37 0.11 5.32
CA MET A 358 11.52 -0.45 6.37
C MET A 358 11.06 0.64 7.35
N GLU A 359 12.00 1.46 7.84
CA GLU A 359 11.65 2.56 8.73
C GLU A 359 10.84 3.64 8.01
N PHE A 360 11.14 3.91 6.73
CA PHE A 360 10.38 4.83 5.91
C PHE A 360 8.90 4.40 5.86
N GLN A 361 8.62 3.13 5.56
CA GLN A 361 7.25 2.62 5.53
C GLN A 361 6.58 2.62 6.92
N ALA A 362 7.30 2.27 7.98
CA ALA A 362 6.78 2.34 9.35
C ALA A 362 6.42 3.77 9.77
N ASN A 363 7.27 4.74 9.46
CA ASN A 363 7.05 6.16 9.74
C ASN A 363 5.92 6.74 8.89
N TYR A 364 5.77 6.28 7.65
CA TYR A 364 4.67 6.67 6.77
C TYR A 364 3.32 6.30 7.40
N GLN A 365 3.17 5.06 7.90
CA GLN A 365 1.95 4.63 8.58
C GLN A 365 1.69 5.44 9.86
N LYS A 366 2.72 5.71 10.67
CA LYS A 366 2.59 6.56 11.88
C LYS A 366 2.22 8.00 11.53
N LEU A 367 2.68 8.53 10.40
CA LEU A 367 2.36 9.88 9.92
C LEU A 367 0.89 9.96 9.50
N LEU A 368 0.42 8.98 8.72
CA LEU A 368 -1.00 8.85 8.38
C LEU A 368 -1.87 8.76 9.65
N GLU A 369 -1.49 7.92 10.62
CA GLU A 369 -2.21 7.78 11.89
C GLU A 369 -2.33 9.10 12.65
N ARG A 370 -1.26 9.92 12.69
CA ARG A 370 -1.29 11.23 13.34
C ARG A 370 -2.10 12.26 12.56
N ALA A 371 -2.03 12.20 11.23
CA ALA A 371 -2.81 13.09 10.36
C ALA A 371 -4.31 12.80 10.45
N PHE A 372 -4.73 11.53 10.49
CA PHE A 372 -6.14 11.17 10.44
C PHE A 372 -6.74 10.96 11.83
N SER A 373 -6.12 10.12 12.67
CA SER A 373 -6.62 9.78 14.01
C SER A 373 -6.09 10.69 15.13
N GLY A 374 -5.39 11.77 14.77
CA GLY A 374 -4.84 12.76 15.70
C GLY A 374 -3.47 12.41 16.26
N GLY A 375 -2.76 13.41 16.77
CA GLY A 375 -1.36 13.32 17.20
C GLY A 375 -1.06 12.25 18.26
N ASN A 376 -2.07 11.86 19.06
CA ASN A 376 -1.96 10.76 20.03
C ASN A 376 -2.17 9.36 19.41
N ARG A 377 -2.42 9.28 18.09
CA ARG A 377 -2.68 8.04 17.33
C ARG A 377 -3.86 7.21 17.86
N ASN A 378 -4.84 7.87 18.49
CA ASN A 378 -6.07 7.26 18.97
C ASN A 378 -7.26 8.20 18.71
N PRO A 379 -8.24 7.79 17.87
CA PRO A 379 -9.35 8.66 17.49
C PRO A 379 -10.32 8.99 18.64
N ALA A 380 -10.24 8.28 19.77
CA ALA A 380 -10.96 8.62 21.00
C ALA A 380 -10.20 9.60 21.91
N ASN A 381 -8.97 9.99 21.54
CA ASN A 381 -8.12 10.92 22.30
C ASN A 381 -7.41 11.90 21.37
N LEU A 382 -8.15 12.80 20.75
CA LEU A 382 -7.60 13.79 19.83
C LEU A 382 -6.96 14.96 20.60
N PRO A 383 -5.76 15.45 20.20
CA PRO A 383 -5.32 16.78 20.60
C PRO A 383 -6.37 17.84 20.23
N VAL A 384 -6.42 18.93 20.98
CA VAL A 384 -7.29 20.06 20.61
C VAL A 384 -6.80 20.63 19.27
N MET A 385 -7.71 20.74 18.31
CA MET A 385 -7.38 21.25 16.99
C MET A 385 -6.91 22.71 17.06
N SER A 386 -5.75 22.97 16.44
CA SER A 386 -5.10 24.28 16.37
C SER A 386 -4.83 24.65 14.91
N ASN A 387 -4.90 25.94 14.60
CA ASN A 387 -4.52 26.44 13.27
C ASN A 387 -2.99 26.47 13.06
N THR A 388 -2.21 26.35 14.14
CA THR A 388 -0.75 26.42 14.10
C THR A 388 -0.08 25.33 14.94
N GLY A 389 1.19 25.06 14.65
CA GLY A 389 2.02 24.09 15.36
C GLY A 389 1.88 22.65 14.86
N ASN A 390 1.31 22.43 13.68
CA ASN A 390 1.11 21.16 13.01
C ASN A 390 2.25 20.91 12.01
N ASN A 391 3.43 20.58 12.52
CA ASN A 391 4.64 20.43 11.69
C ASN A 391 4.66 19.08 10.95
N TRP A 392 5.01 19.10 9.66
CA TRP A 392 5.24 17.91 8.84
C TRP A 392 6.49 17.13 9.24
N GLU A 393 7.51 17.83 9.75
CA GLU A 393 8.79 17.24 10.13
C GLU A 393 8.92 17.16 11.65
N GLN A 394 9.82 16.28 12.09
CA GLN A 394 10.20 16.17 13.50
C GLN A 394 10.84 17.46 14.01
N ASP A 395 10.46 17.90 15.20
CA ASP A 395 11.02 19.07 15.89
C ASP A 395 11.48 18.65 17.30
N GLY A 396 12.80 18.41 17.44
CA GLY A 396 13.36 17.78 18.64
C GLY A 396 12.73 16.42 18.91
N ASP A 397 12.19 16.22 20.11
CA ASP A 397 11.51 14.97 20.50
C ASP A 397 10.04 14.90 20.02
N LYS A 398 9.52 15.98 19.41
CA LYS A 398 8.15 16.00 18.90
C LYS A 398 8.11 15.39 17.51
N ALA A 399 7.50 14.21 17.44
CA ALA A 399 7.28 13.53 16.19
C ALA A 399 6.33 14.35 15.27
N PRO A 400 6.43 14.21 13.93
CA PRO A 400 5.54 14.87 12.95
C PRO A 400 4.05 14.87 13.33
N LEU A 401 3.36 16.01 13.25
CA LEU A 401 1.92 16.13 13.55
C LEU A 401 1.49 15.62 14.95
N ALA A 402 2.39 15.46 15.93
CA ALA A 402 2.04 14.97 17.27
C ALA A 402 1.08 15.91 18.05
N THR A 403 0.97 17.16 17.63
CA THR A 403 0.09 18.20 18.19
C THR A 403 -1.21 18.38 17.39
N PHE A 404 -1.32 17.76 16.21
CA PHE A 404 -2.46 17.96 15.32
C PHE A 404 -3.69 17.22 15.86
N GLY A 405 -4.86 17.87 15.83
CA GLY A 405 -6.10 17.25 16.28
C GLY A 405 -6.60 16.11 15.38
N GLY A 406 -6.01 15.92 14.20
CA GLY A 406 -6.38 14.88 13.25
C GLY A 406 -7.64 15.21 12.44
N ILE A 407 -7.74 14.61 11.25
CA ILE A 407 -8.94 14.71 10.39
C ILE A 407 -10.19 14.15 11.06
N ALA A 408 -10.06 13.19 11.98
CA ALA A 408 -11.13 12.67 12.83
C ALA A 408 -11.84 13.76 13.68
N THR A 409 -11.22 14.93 13.85
CA THR A 409 -11.90 16.11 14.43
C THR A 409 -13.09 16.58 13.59
N TYR A 410 -13.06 16.32 12.29
CA TYR A 410 -14.03 16.87 11.33
C TYR A 410 -14.80 15.80 10.55
N ILE A 411 -14.16 14.68 10.26
CA ILE A 411 -14.69 13.62 9.41
C ILE A 411 -14.96 12.38 10.28
N PRO A 412 -16.19 11.86 10.31
CA PRO A 412 -16.48 10.65 11.05
C PRO A 412 -15.79 9.44 10.41
N GLU A 413 -15.37 8.49 11.24
CA GLU A 413 -14.89 7.21 10.75
C GLU A 413 -16.03 6.42 10.08
N ARG A 414 -15.66 5.64 9.06
CA ARG A 414 -16.59 4.83 8.26
C ARG A 414 -16.06 3.42 8.11
N THR A 415 -16.99 2.50 7.89
CA THR A 415 -16.69 1.12 7.57
C THR A 415 -17.59 0.65 6.45
N ALA A 416 -17.02 -0.13 5.54
CA ALA A 416 -17.73 -0.80 4.46
C ALA A 416 -17.75 -2.33 4.65
N ILE A 417 -17.47 -2.81 5.88
CA ILE A 417 -17.34 -4.23 6.19
C ILE A 417 -18.71 -4.79 6.56
N GLN A 418 -19.39 -5.33 5.57
CA GLN A 418 -20.73 -5.89 5.71
C GLN A 418 -20.90 -7.09 4.79
N GLY A 419 -21.80 -8.00 5.15
CA GLY A 419 -22.06 -9.20 4.36
C GLY A 419 -22.12 -10.44 5.23
N LYS A 420 -21.52 -11.53 4.76
CA LYS A 420 -21.43 -12.81 5.48
C LYS A 420 -19.96 -13.11 5.79
N LEU A 421 -19.74 -13.98 6.77
CA LEU A 421 -18.45 -14.64 6.91
C LEU A 421 -18.08 -15.39 5.60
N PRO A 422 -16.78 -15.52 5.30
CA PRO A 422 -15.65 -15.11 6.13
C PRO A 422 -15.29 -13.61 6.09
N PHE A 423 -14.57 -13.18 7.11
CA PHE A 423 -13.79 -11.94 7.15
C PHE A 423 -12.34 -12.32 7.42
N TYR A 424 -11.39 -11.69 6.74
CA TYR A 424 -9.98 -11.91 7.04
C TYR A 424 -9.13 -10.65 6.82
N THR A 425 -7.95 -10.66 7.44
CA THR A 425 -6.86 -9.74 7.16
C THR A 425 -5.54 -10.42 7.50
N TYR A 426 -4.54 -10.25 6.64
CA TYR A 426 -3.13 -10.51 6.95
C TYR A 426 -2.42 -9.24 7.44
N PHE A 427 -3.16 -8.13 7.53
CA PHE A 427 -2.63 -6.79 7.72
C PHE A 427 -1.67 -6.38 6.59
N SER A 428 -1.95 -6.87 5.37
CA SER A 428 -1.21 -6.53 4.16
C SER A 428 -1.48 -5.08 3.75
N LEU A 429 -0.42 -4.29 3.62
CA LEU A 429 -0.45 -2.91 3.13
C LEU A 429 -0.42 -2.81 1.59
N GLY A 430 -0.13 -3.90 0.89
CA GLY A 430 0.04 -3.92 -0.57
C GLY A 430 1.49 -3.78 -1.03
N ASN A 431 2.47 -4.01 -0.16
CA ASN A 431 3.90 -3.99 -0.47
C ASN A 431 4.72 -4.88 0.48
N GLY A 432 5.95 -5.18 0.09
CA GLY A 432 6.95 -5.79 0.95
C GLY A 432 8.33 -5.85 0.30
N GLU A 433 9.39 -5.84 1.12
CA GLU A 433 10.76 -6.17 0.68
C GLU A 433 10.89 -7.66 0.31
N ARG A 434 10.01 -8.47 0.87
CA ARG A 434 9.87 -9.88 0.55
C ARG A 434 8.40 -10.24 0.51
N TYR A 435 8.09 -11.24 -0.30
CA TYR A 435 6.79 -11.90 -0.25
C TYR A 435 6.94 -13.18 0.56
N ASN A 436 6.05 -13.36 1.53
CA ASN A 436 6.02 -14.53 2.39
C ASN A 436 4.77 -15.37 2.12
N TYR A 437 4.94 -16.70 2.18
CA TYR A 437 3.86 -17.66 2.26
C TYR A 437 3.97 -18.46 3.57
N LYS A 438 2.95 -18.37 4.42
CA LYS A 438 2.90 -18.94 5.78
C LYS A 438 4.17 -18.69 6.61
N GLY A 439 4.65 -17.45 6.57
CA GLY A 439 5.79 -16.95 7.34
C GLY A 439 7.13 -17.01 6.62
N LYS A 440 7.25 -17.82 5.57
CA LYS A 440 8.53 -18.07 4.90
C LYS A 440 8.59 -17.34 3.55
N LYS A 441 9.77 -16.80 3.23
CA LYS A 441 10.00 -16.09 1.97
C LYS A 441 9.78 -17.01 0.76
N THR A 442 8.95 -16.57 -0.17
CA THR A 442 8.75 -17.20 -1.49
C THR A 442 9.12 -16.28 -2.64
N PHE A 443 9.20 -14.96 -2.42
CA PHE A 443 9.56 -14.00 -3.45
C PHE A 443 10.25 -12.74 -2.91
N GLY A 444 10.75 -11.90 -3.82
CA GLY A 444 11.49 -10.66 -3.52
C GLY A 444 10.61 -9.43 -3.30
N ASN A 445 11.19 -8.25 -3.54
CA ASN A 445 10.51 -6.96 -3.42
C ASN A 445 9.26 -6.90 -4.31
N TRP A 446 8.18 -6.33 -3.78
CA TRP A 446 6.93 -6.23 -4.51
C TRP A 446 6.04 -5.08 -4.02
N TYR A 447 5.20 -4.59 -4.93
CA TYR A 447 4.17 -3.58 -4.69
C TYR A 447 2.94 -3.87 -5.56
N ASN A 448 1.78 -3.98 -4.92
CA ASN A 448 0.48 -4.05 -5.58
C ASN A 448 -0.65 -3.75 -4.57
N MET A 449 -1.35 -2.63 -4.74
CA MET A 449 -2.50 -2.25 -3.89
C MET A 449 -3.70 -3.20 -4.01
N GLY A 450 -3.78 -4.01 -5.08
CA GLY A 450 -4.77 -5.09 -5.18
C GLY A 450 -4.59 -6.16 -4.10
N ALA A 451 -3.38 -6.27 -3.53
CA ALA A 451 -3.07 -7.15 -2.39
C ALA A 451 -3.27 -6.48 -1.02
N GLN A 452 -3.66 -5.21 -0.96
CA GLN A 452 -3.99 -4.55 0.30
C GLN A 452 -5.27 -5.17 0.86
N ASP A 453 -5.21 -5.54 2.14
CA ASP A 453 -6.38 -6.04 2.87
C ASP A 453 -7.30 -4.88 3.25
N VAL A 454 -8.50 -5.21 3.73
CA VAL A 454 -9.36 -4.20 4.37
C VAL A 454 -8.64 -3.63 5.59
N VAL A 455 -8.46 -2.31 5.61
CA VAL A 455 -7.73 -1.63 6.70
C VAL A 455 -8.64 -1.48 7.94
N PRO A 456 -8.08 -1.45 9.16
CA PRO A 456 -8.87 -1.23 10.38
C PRO A 456 -9.75 0.02 10.31
N THR A 457 -11.01 -0.10 10.73
CA THR A 457 -11.93 1.05 10.91
C THR A 457 -11.33 2.07 11.86
N TYR A 458 -10.60 1.61 12.88
CA TYR A 458 -9.97 2.44 13.88
C TYR A 458 -8.45 2.29 13.89
N ARG A 459 -7.74 3.43 13.86
CA ARG A 459 -6.28 3.50 13.72
C ARG A 459 -5.65 4.48 14.73
N TRP A 460 -5.60 4.23 16.04
CA TRP A 460 -6.00 2.98 16.72
C TRP A 460 -6.90 3.25 17.92
N LEU A 461 -8.01 2.49 18.04
CA LEU A 461 -8.91 2.61 19.18
C LEU A 461 -8.47 1.67 20.31
N VAL A 462 -7.74 2.24 21.27
CA VAL A 462 -7.15 1.50 22.39
C VAL A 462 -7.78 1.95 23.71
N TYR A 463 -8.30 0.99 24.47
CA TYR A 463 -8.97 1.21 25.76
C TYR A 463 -8.46 0.26 26.84
N ASN A 464 -8.64 0.64 28.10
CA ASN A 464 -8.62 -0.34 29.20
C ASN A 464 -9.74 -1.36 28.95
N ALA A 465 -9.46 -2.64 29.16
CA ALA A 465 -10.37 -3.72 28.79
C ALA A 465 -11.81 -3.50 29.30
N SER A 466 -12.78 -3.69 28.42
CA SER A 466 -14.21 -3.58 28.69
C SER A 466 -14.67 -2.19 29.13
N THR A 467 -13.90 -1.15 28.82
CA THR A 467 -14.25 0.26 29.09
C THR A 467 -14.10 1.11 27.82
N THR A 468 -14.39 2.40 27.93
CA THR A 468 -14.04 3.43 26.94
C THR A 468 -12.96 4.38 27.47
N THR A 469 -12.26 4.00 28.54
CA THR A 469 -11.13 4.76 29.06
C THR A 469 -9.91 4.47 28.21
N VAL A 470 -9.36 5.50 27.57
CA VAL A 470 -8.18 5.40 26.70
C VAL A 470 -7.00 4.79 27.45
N SER A 471 -6.32 3.86 26.79
CA SER A 471 -5.10 3.23 27.29
C SER A 471 -3.94 3.44 26.31
N THR A 472 -2.73 3.46 26.86
CA THR A 472 -1.45 3.46 26.12
C THR A 472 -0.61 2.25 26.47
N ASP A 473 -1.18 1.28 27.20
CA ASP A 473 -0.46 0.13 27.73
C ASP A 473 0.04 -0.76 26.61
N ILE A 474 -0.80 -1.04 25.60
CA ILE A 474 -0.43 -1.74 24.37
C ILE A 474 -0.71 -0.85 23.18
N GLN A 475 0.31 -0.58 22.37
CA GLN A 475 0.20 0.21 21.16
C GLN A 475 0.31 -0.70 19.93
N PRO A 476 -0.74 -0.79 19.11
CA PRO A 476 -0.67 -1.44 17.80
C PRO A 476 0.08 -0.56 16.77
N SER A 477 0.72 -1.22 15.80
CA SER A 477 1.29 -0.61 14.59
C SER A 477 1.38 -1.63 13.45
N PHE A 478 1.27 -1.17 12.20
CA PHE A 478 1.74 -2.01 11.08
C PHE A 478 3.26 -2.12 11.11
N THR A 479 3.77 -3.27 10.66
CA THR A 479 5.19 -3.52 10.52
C THR A 479 5.48 -4.34 9.27
N HIS A 480 6.66 -4.13 8.70
CA HIS A 480 7.22 -4.96 7.64
C HIS A 480 8.33 -5.89 8.17
N GLU A 481 8.65 -5.84 9.47
CA GLU A 481 9.72 -6.63 10.11
C GLU A 481 9.61 -8.13 9.86
N ASP A 482 8.38 -8.63 9.71
CA ASP A 482 8.07 -9.97 9.22
C ASP A 482 6.59 -10.02 8.80
N ALA A 483 6.20 -11.04 8.03
CA ALA A 483 4.81 -11.25 7.62
C ALA A 483 4.47 -12.73 7.45
N TYR A 484 3.21 -13.09 7.76
CA TYR A 484 2.75 -14.46 7.54
C TYR A 484 2.38 -14.70 6.06
N ILE A 485 1.62 -13.78 5.45
CA ILE A 485 1.30 -13.79 4.02
C ILE A 485 1.58 -12.39 3.47
N GLY A 486 2.25 -12.30 2.33
CA GLY A 486 2.64 -11.02 1.75
C GLY A 486 3.81 -10.39 2.49
N GLY A 487 3.69 -9.11 2.88
CA GLY A 487 4.84 -8.27 3.22
C GLY A 487 4.69 -7.44 4.50
N SER A 488 3.56 -7.50 5.19
CA SER A 488 3.36 -6.80 6.46
C SER A 488 2.51 -7.59 7.45
N ALA A 489 2.58 -7.21 8.73
CA ALA A 489 1.80 -7.76 9.83
C ALA A 489 1.37 -6.65 10.79
N LEU A 490 0.54 -7.00 11.78
CA LEU A 490 0.24 -6.16 12.93
C LEU A 490 1.20 -6.46 14.08
N LEU A 491 1.90 -5.45 14.57
CA LEU A 491 2.69 -5.50 15.79
C LEU A 491 1.85 -5.00 16.97
N LEU A 492 1.81 -5.78 18.05
CA LEU A 492 1.28 -5.38 19.36
C LEU A 492 2.44 -5.27 20.35
N ALA A 493 2.74 -4.04 20.80
CA ALA A 493 3.86 -3.79 21.70
C ALA A 493 3.47 -2.94 22.91
N GLY A 494 4.03 -3.24 24.09
CA GLY A 494 3.88 -2.40 25.29
C GLY A 494 3.87 -3.17 26.61
N ASN A 495 3.23 -2.62 27.63
CA ASN A 495 3.12 -3.21 28.96
C ASN A 495 1.80 -3.95 29.12
N ALA A 496 1.81 -5.29 29.13
CA ALA A 496 0.60 -6.06 29.42
C ALA A 496 0.19 -5.89 30.89
N THR A 497 -1.12 -5.75 31.14
CA THR A 497 -1.68 -5.60 32.49
C THR A 497 -2.66 -6.72 32.82
N ASP A 498 -2.87 -6.99 34.10
CA ASP A 498 -3.84 -7.99 34.55
C ASP A 498 -5.29 -7.63 34.19
N ASN A 499 -5.61 -6.33 34.22
CA ASN A 499 -6.93 -5.84 33.81
C ASN A 499 -7.14 -5.95 32.30
N GLY A 500 -6.05 -5.85 31.52
CA GLY A 500 -6.03 -6.00 30.08
C GLY A 500 -6.29 -4.71 29.29
N THR A 501 -5.96 -4.76 28.01
CA THR A 501 -6.07 -3.67 27.04
C THR A 501 -6.86 -4.14 25.82
N ASP A 502 -7.93 -3.42 25.48
CA ASP A 502 -8.73 -3.62 24.28
C ASP A 502 -8.15 -2.83 23.11
N ILE A 503 -7.92 -3.51 21.99
CA ILE A 503 -7.55 -2.93 20.70
C ILE A 503 -8.70 -3.21 19.74
N VAL A 504 -9.63 -2.26 19.62
CA VAL A 504 -10.80 -2.39 18.74
C VAL A 504 -10.36 -2.01 17.32
N LEU A 505 -10.43 -2.96 16.39
CA LEU A 505 -9.87 -2.80 15.04
C LEU A 505 -10.95 -2.44 14.02
N TYR A 506 -12.03 -3.21 14.00
CA TYR A 506 -13.04 -3.14 12.96
C TYR A 506 -14.44 -2.96 13.56
N ARG A 507 -15.21 -2.07 12.95
CA ARG A 507 -16.67 -2.07 13.03
C ARG A 507 -17.21 -2.74 11.79
N THR A 508 -18.19 -3.63 11.95
CA THR A 508 -18.68 -4.49 10.88
C THR A 508 -20.19 -4.72 10.98
N LYS A 509 -20.76 -5.35 9.95
CA LYS A 509 -22.11 -5.94 9.98
C LYS A 509 -22.05 -7.29 9.26
N LEU A 510 -21.34 -8.23 9.87
CA LEU A 510 -21.06 -9.54 9.30
C LEU A 510 -21.99 -10.59 9.89
N ASN A 511 -22.73 -11.28 9.03
CA ASN A 511 -23.61 -12.36 9.42
C ASN A 511 -22.84 -13.68 9.49
N VAL A 512 -23.04 -14.45 10.54
CA VAL A 512 -22.65 -15.86 10.59
C VAL A 512 -23.60 -16.63 9.67
N GLY A 513 -23.11 -17.06 8.51
CA GLY A 513 -23.91 -17.66 7.44
C GLY A 513 -24.22 -19.14 7.67
N SER A 514 -23.32 -19.87 8.33
CA SER A 514 -23.43 -21.31 8.56
C SER A 514 -23.05 -21.71 10.00
N SER A 515 -23.03 -23.01 10.27
CA SER A 515 -22.62 -23.57 11.56
C SER A 515 -21.10 -23.45 11.78
N ASN A 516 -20.66 -23.75 13.01
CA ASN A 516 -19.25 -23.84 13.41
C ASN A 516 -18.41 -22.59 13.09
N PRO A 517 -18.80 -21.41 13.60
CA PRO A 517 -17.96 -20.23 13.48
C PRO A 517 -16.59 -20.47 14.16
N THR A 518 -15.52 -20.15 13.45
CA THR A 518 -14.14 -20.30 13.90
C THR A 518 -13.36 -19.01 13.70
N VAL A 519 -12.31 -18.85 14.50
CA VAL A 519 -11.28 -17.85 14.28
C VAL A 519 -9.97 -18.55 13.93
N LYS A 520 -9.25 -18.03 12.93
CA LYS A 520 -7.86 -18.40 12.67
C LYS A 520 -6.94 -17.20 12.92
N LEU A 521 -5.86 -17.43 13.65
CA LEU A 521 -4.87 -16.40 13.98
C LEU A 521 -3.46 -16.94 13.77
N ALA A 522 -2.61 -16.19 13.06
CA ALA A 522 -1.19 -16.50 12.91
C ALA A 522 -0.38 -15.57 13.80
N LEU A 523 0.41 -16.14 14.72
CA LEU A 523 1.19 -15.42 15.72
C LEU A 523 2.68 -15.72 15.62
N LYS A 524 3.49 -14.72 15.98
CA LYS A 524 4.93 -14.88 16.23
C LYS A 524 5.36 -13.99 17.39
N SER A 525 5.86 -14.62 18.46
CA SER A 525 6.35 -13.93 19.67
C SER A 525 7.85 -13.67 19.67
N GLY A 526 8.62 -14.29 18.77
CA GLY A 526 10.09 -14.20 18.75
C GLY A 526 10.81 -14.83 19.96
N MET A 527 10.07 -15.39 20.91
CA MET A 527 10.61 -16.00 22.14
C MET A 527 10.44 -17.52 22.14
N THR A 528 11.35 -18.22 22.81
CA THR A 528 11.22 -19.67 23.10
C THR A 528 10.49 -19.87 24.44
N GLY A 529 9.50 -20.76 24.48
CA GLY A 529 8.74 -21.04 25.71
C GLY A 529 7.38 -21.70 25.45
N THR A 530 6.61 -21.87 26.52
CA THR A 530 5.19 -22.31 26.50
C THR A 530 4.30 -21.31 27.25
N GLU A 531 4.71 -20.05 27.32
CA GLU A 531 3.91 -19.03 27.99
C GLU A 531 2.66 -18.73 27.13
N PRO A 532 1.49 -18.56 27.76
CA PRO A 532 0.29 -18.16 27.05
C PRO A 532 0.56 -16.84 26.32
N SER A 533 0.09 -16.73 25.07
CA SER A 533 0.21 -15.50 24.28
C SER A 533 -0.40 -14.27 24.95
N ARG A 534 -1.22 -14.45 26.00
CA ARG A 534 -2.03 -13.42 26.66
C ARG A 534 -2.99 -12.70 25.70
N LEU A 535 -3.13 -13.21 24.49
CA LEU A 535 -3.92 -12.62 23.43
C LEU A 535 -5.29 -13.31 23.34
N PHE A 536 -6.31 -12.48 23.17
CA PHE A 536 -7.67 -12.89 22.93
C PHE A 536 -8.17 -12.18 21.67
N VAL A 537 -8.96 -12.88 20.86
CA VAL A 537 -9.81 -12.22 19.89
C VAL A 537 -11.09 -11.82 20.61
N ILE A 538 -11.49 -10.55 20.48
CA ILE A 538 -12.70 -10.03 21.10
C ILE A 538 -13.74 -9.66 20.04
N LEU A 539 -14.97 -10.13 20.22
CA LEU A 539 -16.07 -9.92 19.30
C LEU A 539 -17.29 -9.34 20.04
N LYS A 540 -18.02 -8.42 19.42
CA LYS A 540 -19.35 -7.99 19.91
C LYS A 540 -20.39 -8.32 18.86
N LYS A 541 -21.53 -8.83 19.32
CA LYS A 541 -22.72 -8.94 18.48
C LYS A 541 -23.37 -7.58 18.30
N LEU A 542 -24.10 -7.41 17.22
CA LEU A 542 -24.96 -6.26 16.99
C LEU A 542 -25.89 -6.04 18.20
N ASP A 543 -25.91 -4.81 18.70
CA ASP A 543 -26.72 -4.38 19.84
C ASP A 543 -26.44 -5.13 21.16
N ASN A 544 -25.25 -5.72 21.28
CA ASN A 544 -24.76 -6.35 22.50
C ASN A 544 -23.49 -5.64 23.02
N GLN A 545 -23.51 -5.28 24.29
CA GLN A 545 -22.39 -4.58 24.94
C GLN A 545 -21.34 -5.52 25.54
N GLN A 546 -21.62 -6.83 25.62
CA GLN A 546 -20.69 -7.82 26.16
C GLN A 546 -19.75 -8.32 25.06
N TRP A 547 -18.45 -8.35 25.39
CA TRP A 547 -17.45 -8.99 24.55
C TRP A 547 -17.55 -10.51 24.67
N ILE A 548 -17.53 -11.20 23.53
CA ILE A 548 -17.13 -12.59 23.42
C ILE A 548 -15.60 -12.59 23.39
N GLU A 549 -14.96 -13.33 24.29
CA GLU A 549 -13.51 -13.48 24.34
C GLU A 549 -13.13 -14.87 23.83
N VAL A 550 -12.23 -14.92 22.85
CA VAL A 550 -11.69 -16.18 22.32
C VAL A 550 -10.20 -16.23 22.66
N PRO A 551 -9.78 -17.03 23.67
CA PRO A 551 -8.38 -17.12 24.05
C PRO A 551 -7.56 -17.79 22.94
N VAL A 552 -6.46 -17.17 22.55
CA VAL A 552 -5.61 -17.70 21.47
C VAL A 552 -4.70 -18.83 21.96
N GLY A 553 -4.41 -18.90 23.27
CA GLY A 553 -3.57 -19.94 23.89
C GLY A 553 -2.05 -19.69 23.72
N ASP A 554 -1.23 -20.72 23.88
CA ASP A 554 0.24 -20.61 24.03
C ASP A 554 1.01 -20.46 22.72
N THR A 555 2.10 -19.68 22.70
CA THR A 555 3.07 -19.76 21.59
C THR A 555 4.16 -20.76 21.94
N GLU A 556 4.42 -21.71 21.06
CA GLU A 556 5.31 -22.86 21.34
C GLU A 556 6.75 -22.66 20.80
N GLY A 557 7.06 -21.51 20.18
CA GLY A 557 8.37 -21.27 19.54
C GLY A 557 8.55 -19.89 18.91
N THR A 558 9.65 -19.75 18.16
CA THR A 558 10.10 -18.49 17.55
C THR A 558 9.58 -18.25 16.13
N THR A 559 8.96 -19.25 15.51
CA THR A 559 8.42 -19.22 14.14
C THR A 559 6.94 -18.86 14.14
N TRP A 560 6.35 -18.65 12.95
CA TRP A 560 4.92 -18.40 12.84
C TRP A 560 4.10 -19.62 13.24
N GLN A 561 3.00 -19.38 13.95
CA GLN A 561 2.05 -20.43 14.37
C GLN A 561 0.63 -20.00 14.06
N GLU A 562 -0.01 -20.67 13.12
CA GLU A 562 -1.45 -20.53 12.86
C GLU A 562 -2.24 -21.43 13.82
N LYS A 563 -3.28 -20.85 14.40
CA LYS A 563 -4.22 -21.55 15.29
C LYS A 563 -5.62 -21.38 14.76
N GLN A 564 -6.41 -22.45 14.82
CA GLN A 564 -7.84 -22.43 14.55
C GLN A 564 -8.60 -22.74 15.84
N ILE A 565 -9.54 -21.88 16.22
CA ILE A 565 -10.26 -21.94 17.49
C ILE A 565 -11.75 -21.77 17.22
N ALA A 566 -12.59 -22.61 17.84
CA ALA A 566 -14.04 -22.46 17.77
C ALA A 566 -14.48 -21.21 18.55
N ILE A 567 -15.49 -20.50 18.05
CA ILE A 567 -15.99 -19.29 18.71
C ILE A 567 -17.21 -19.64 19.57
N SER A 568 -16.98 -20.02 20.81
CA SER A 568 -18.06 -20.22 21.78
C SER A 568 -18.82 -18.90 21.97
N GLY A 569 -20.15 -18.93 21.82
CA GLY A 569 -21.01 -17.75 21.96
C GLY A 569 -21.44 -17.08 20.66
N LEU A 570 -20.96 -17.52 19.50
CA LEU A 570 -21.55 -17.20 18.19
C LEU A 570 -22.32 -18.41 17.63
N ALA A 571 -23.47 -18.15 17.01
CA ALA A 571 -24.31 -19.12 16.33
C ALA A 571 -24.70 -18.62 14.94
N GLN A 572 -25.20 -19.51 14.09
CA GLN A 572 -25.73 -19.15 12.78
C GLN A 572 -26.80 -18.05 12.92
N ASN A 573 -26.75 -17.06 12.03
CA ASN A 573 -27.58 -15.85 12.00
C ASN A 573 -27.26 -14.79 13.07
N ASP A 574 -26.27 -15.00 13.94
CA ASP A 574 -25.71 -13.88 14.71
C ASP A 574 -25.06 -12.86 13.77
N VAL A 575 -25.07 -11.59 14.18
CA VAL A 575 -24.42 -10.50 13.46
C VAL A 575 -23.29 -9.95 14.32
N ILE A 576 -22.07 -9.98 13.79
CA ILE A 576 -20.87 -9.42 14.42
C ILE A 576 -20.83 -7.92 14.11
N GLU A 577 -20.69 -7.08 15.13
CA GLU A 577 -20.60 -5.61 15.02
C GLU A 577 -19.19 -5.09 15.28
N TYR A 578 -18.42 -5.68 16.19
CA TYR A 578 -17.04 -5.28 16.43
C TYR A 578 -16.10 -6.48 16.46
N ILE A 579 -14.90 -6.28 15.90
CA ILE A 579 -13.78 -7.22 15.94
C ILE A 579 -12.56 -6.48 16.49
N GLY A 580 -11.88 -7.10 17.46
CA GLY A 580 -10.67 -6.55 18.05
C GLY A 580 -9.79 -7.62 18.67
N LEU A 581 -8.73 -7.17 19.32
CA LEU A 581 -7.81 -7.98 20.09
C LEU A 581 -7.78 -7.48 21.53
N ARG A 582 -7.53 -8.38 22.49
CA ARG A 582 -7.29 -8.02 23.89
C ARG A 582 -6.00 -8.68 24.37
N VAL A 583 -5.13 -7.88 24.96
CA VAL A 583 -3.95 -8.38 25.68
C VAL A 583 -4.28 -8.33 27.17
N LYS A 584 -4.28 -9.48 27.86
CA LYS A 584 -4.70 -9.58 29.25
C LYS A 584 -3.86 -10.59 30.04
N GLY A 585 -3.42 -10.18 31.22
CA GLY A 585 -2.65 -10.98 32.17
C GLY A 585 -1.15 -10.65 32.18
N ALA A 586 -0.50 -10.93 33.31
CA ALA A 586 0.94 -10.72 33.49
C ALA A 586 1.79 -11.31 32.36
N TYR A 587 2.71 -10.50 31.83
CA TYR A 587 3.69 -10.86 30.83
C TYR A 587 5.08 -10.45 31.32
N ALA A 588 6.08 -11.32 31.16
CA ALA A 588 7.43 -11.01 31.60
C ALA A 588 8.09 -10.03 30.62
N GLY A 589 8.36 -8.81 31.08
CA GLY A 589 8.94 -7.75 30.26
C GLY A 589 7.90 -7.05 29.38
N ASN A 590 8.37 -6.42 28.30
CA ASN A 590 7.48 -5.75 27.36
C ASN A 590 6.82 -6.79 26.45
N TYR A 591 5.50 -6.72 26.35
CA TYR A 591 4.73 -7.45 25.35
C TYR A 591 5.21 -7.04 23.96
N ASN A 592 5.44 -8.04 23.10
CA ASN A 592 5.86 -7.87 21.71
C ASN A 592 5.36 -9.08 20.91
N MET A 593 4.30 -8.90 20.14
CA MET A 593 3.65 -9.98 19.40
C MET A 593 3.31 -9.52 17.99
N LEU A 594 3.76 -10.28 16.99
CA LEU A 594 3.31 -10.13 15.61
C LEU A 594 2.05 -10.96 15.38
N VAL A 595 1.06 -10.34 14.74
CA VAL A 595 -0.19 -10.96 14.29
C VAL A 595 -0.22 -10.84 12.76
N GLY A 596 -0.01 -11.97 12.08
CA GLY A 596 0.10 -12.02 10.62
C GLY A 596 -1.17 -12.49 9.92
N LYS A 597 -2.19 -12.90 10.69
CA LYS A 597 -3.51 -13.30 10.18
C LYS A 597 -4.55 -13.12 11.27
N LEU A 598 -5.72 -12.62 10.90
CA LEU A 598 -6.98 -12.68 11.65
C LEU A 598 -8.10 -13.03 10.67
N GLU A 599 -8.64 -14.24 10.76
CA GLU A 599 -9.74 -14.74 9.93
C GLU A 599 -10.90 -15.19 10.84
N LEU A 600 -12.11 -14.73 10.55
CA LEU A 600 -13.36 -15.28 11.06
C LEU A 600 -14.02 -16.03 9.91
N ASN A 601 -14.36 -17.31 10.12
CA ASN A 601 -14.97 -18.16 9.09
C ASN A 601 -16.07 -19.04 9.72
N ASP A 602 -16.89 -19.68 8.92
CA ASP A 602 -17.91 -20.65 9.34
C ASP A 602 -17.99 -21.78 8.31
N ASP A 603 -18.98 -22.66 8.32
CA ASP A 603 -19.08 -23.76 7.36
C ASP A 603 -19.61 -23.34 5.95
N CYS A 604 -19.72 -22.04 5.64
CA CYS A 604 -20.11 -21.62 4.29
C CYS A 604 -19.07 -22.08 3.26
N ILE A 605 -19.59 -22.56 2.12
CA ILE A 605 -18.81 -22.97 0.95
C ILE A 605 -19.31 -22.19 -0.26
N ALA A 606 -18.37 -21.70 -1.06
CA ALA A 606 -18.61 -21.11 -2.36
C ALA A 606 -17.64 -21.75 -3.37
N THR A 607 -17.98 -21.75 -4.65
CA THR A 607 -17.07 -22.22 -5.71
C THR A 607 -16.74 -21.03 -6.59
N PRO A 608 -15.45 -20.72 -6.80
CA PRO A 608 -15.04 -19.58 -7.62
C PRO A 608 -15.20 -19.93 -9.10
N ALA A 609 -15.50 -18.92 -9.91
CA ALA A 609 -15.36 -19.05 -11.36
C ALA A 609 -13.90 -19.40 -11.71
N SER A 610 -13.73 -20.21 -12.75
CA SER A 610 -12.40 -20.61 -13.21
C SER A 610 -11.74 -19.54 -14.06
N ILE A 611 -10.41 -19.57 -14.15
CA ILE A 611 -9.70 -18.83 -15.20
C ILE A 611 -10.03 -19.49 -16.54
N LYS A 612 -10.45 -18.70 -17.53
CA LYS A 612 -10.79 -19.19 -18.86
C LYS A 612 -9.58 -19.86 -19.50
N ALA A 613 -9.77 -21.07 -20.02
CA ALA A 613 -8.70 -21.84 -20.64
C ALA A 613 -7.97 -21.03 -21.74
N ASN A 614 -6.63 -21.08 -21.73
CA ASN A 614 -5.74 -20.36 -22.66
C ASN A 614 -5.84 -18.81 -22.63
N SER A 615 -6.48 -18.24 -21.60
CA SER A 615 -6.59 -16.77 -21.45
C SER A 615 -5.39 -16.12 -20.76
N LEU A 616 -4.68 -16.84 -19.88
CA LEU A 616 -3.49 -16.33 -19.20
C LEU A 616 -2.43 -15.93 -20.24
N LYS A 617 -2.08 -14.64 -20.28
CA LYS A 617 -0.95 -14.14 -21.06
C LYS A 617 0.18 -13.75 -20.12
N VAL A 618 1.40 -13.98 -20.59
CA VAL A 618 2.63 -13.65 -19.90
C VAL A 618 3.48 -12.82 -20.85
N GLU A 619 3.82 -11.60 -20.45
CA GLU A 619 4.79 -10.74 -21.12
C GLU A 619 6.06 -10.69 -20.25
N VAL A 620 7.20 -11.07 -20.84
CA VAL A 620 8.49 -11.04 -20.16
C VAL A 620 9.08 -9.63 -20.26
N LYS A 621 9.61 -9.12 -19.15
CA LYS A 621 10.30 -7.83 -19.02
C LYS A 621 11.59 -8.00 -18.20
N GLU A 622 12.48 -7.01 -18.27
CA GLU A 622 13.69 -6.94 -17.44
C GLU A 622 14.53 -8.24 -17.47
N GLU A 623 14.49 -8.98 -18.57
CA GLU A 623 15.21 -10.25 -18.69
C GLU A 623 16.73 -10.05 -18.70
N THR A 624 17.41 -10.77 -17.83
CA THR A 624 18.86 -10.84 -17.73
C THR A 624 19.35 -12.27 -17.93
N THR A 625 20.67 -12.48 -17.91
CA THR A 625 21.25 -13.82 -17.98
C THR A 625 20.81 -14.75 -16.85
N LYS A 626 20.35 -14.22 -15.70
CA LYS A 626 19.92 -15.02 -14.53
C LYS A 626 18.59 -14.63 -13.93
N SER A 627 17.86 -13.68 -14.50
CA SER A 627 16.53 -13.32 -13.99
C SER A 627 15.60 -12.86 -15.10
N LEU A 628 14.31 -12.76 -14.77
CA LEU A 628 13.31 -12.04 -15.57
C LEU A 628 12.18 -11.52 -14.68
N SER A 629 11.41 -10.58 -15.21
CA SER A 629 10.13 -10.13 -14.64
C SER A 629 8.99 -10.54 -15.56
N VAL A 630 7.79 -10.71 -15.02
CA VAL A 630 6.59 -11.03 -15.81
C VAL A 630 5.43 -10.09 -15.51
N LYS A 631 4.79 -9.62 -16.59
CA LYS A 631 3.45 -9.03 -16.55
C LYS A 631 2.43 -10.07 -17.01
N LEU A 632 1.32 -10.12 -16.29
CA LEU A 632 0.29 -11.13 -16.45
C LEU A 632 -1.05 -10.46 -16.65
N ASN A 633 -1.88 -11.02 -17.54
CA ASN A 633 -3.31 -10.78 -17.54
C ASN A 633 -4.07 -12.08 -17.82
N TRP A 634 -5.33 -12.15 -17.40
CA TRP A 634 -6.17 -13.32 -17.60
C TRP A 634 -7.65 -12.93 -17.69
N ILE A 635 -8.49 -13.88 -18.06
CA ILE A 635 -9.93 -13.69 -18.17
C ILE A 635 -10.62 -14.71 -17.27
N VAL A 636 -11.56 -14.27 -16.45
CA VAL A 636 -12.45 -15.17 -15.70
C VAL A 636 -13.49 -15.76 -16.65
N ASP A 637 -13.75 -17.06 -16.54
CA ASP A 637 -14.80 -17.72 -17.31
C ASP A 637 -16.18 -17.27 -16.81
N ALA A 638 -16.86 -16.47 -17.63
CA ALA A 638 -18.18 -15.95 -17.36
C ALA A 638 -19.31 -16.99 -17.55
N THR A 639 -18.98 -18.22 -17.98
CA THR A 639 -19.98 -19.24 -18.29
C THR A 639 -20.82 -19.58 -17.06
N GLY A 640 -22.13 -19.34 -17.16
CA GLY A 640 -23.08 -19.62 -16.07
C GLY A 640 -23.13 -18.55 -14.98
N LEU A 641 -22.33 -17.49 -15.08
CA LEU A 641 -22.42 -16.34 -14.18
C LEU A 641 -23.60 -15.43 -14.58
N THR A 642 -24.25 -14.85 -13.59
CA THR A 642 -25.21 -13.76 -13.80
C THR A 642 -24.57 -12.48 -13.28
N ALA A 643 -23.93 -11.72 -14.17
CA ALA A 643 -23.24 -10.49 -13.80
C ALA A 643 -24.10 -9.25 -14.05
N SER A 644 -24.20 -8.36 -13.06
CA SER A 644 -25.06 -7.17 -13.13
C SER A 644 -24.62 -6.15 -14.17
N ARG A 645 -23.35 -6.21 -14.61
CA ARG A 645 -22.74 -5.25 -15.54
C ARG A 645 -22.14 -5.89 -16.80
N GLN A 646 -22.55 -7.13 -17.14
CA GLN A 646 -22.01 -7.84 -18.32
C GLN A 646 -22.14 -7.05 -19.63
N ASP A 647 -23.21 -6.26 -19.79
CA ASP A 647 -23.45 -5.44 -20.98
C ASP A 647 -22.38 -4.35 -21.18
N TRP A 648 -21.64 -4.00 -20.12
CA TRP A 648 -20.53 -3.06 -20.12
C TRP A 648 -19.16 -3.75 -20.12
N GLY A 649 -19.11 -5.07 -20.34
CA GLY A 649 -17.85 -5.82 -20.31
C GLY A 649 -17.27 -5.97 -18.90
N MET A 650 -18.11 -5.81 -17.86
CA MET A 650 -17.71 -5.84 -16.45
C MET A 650 -18.35 -7.03 -15.73
N ILE A 651 -17.52 -7.73 -14.96
CA ILE A 651 -17.93 -8.79 -14.02
C ILE A 651 -17.20 -8.48 -12.72
N TYR A 652 -17.94 -8.38 -11.63
CA TYR A 652 -17.31 -8.15 -10.33
C TYR A 652 -16.82 -9.47 -9.73
N ASN A 653 -15.73 -9.42 -8.97
CA ASN A 653 -15.16 -10.59 -8.32
C ASN A 653 -16.18 -11.30 -7.40
N ASP A 654 -17.03 -10.53 -6.70
CA ASP A 654 -18.08 -11.07 -5.83
C ASP A 654 -19.14 -11.90 -6.58
N GLU A 655 -19.51 -11.48 -7.81
CA GLU A 655 -20.43 -12.22 -8.69
C GLU A 655 -19.81 -13.52 -9.22
N ALA A 656 -18.49 -13.58 -9.27
CA ALA A 656 -17.72 -14.75 -9.67
C ALA A 656 -17.34 -15.64 -8.47
N ASN A 657 -17.78 -15.31 -7.25
CA ASN A 657 -17.33 -15.95 -5.99
C ASN A 657 -15.80 -15.95 -5.83
N ILE A 658 -15.11 -14.94 -6.34
CA ILE A 658 -13.65 -14.77 -6.24
C ILE A 658 -13.37 -13.73 -5.15
N ASP A 659 -12.47 -14.08 -4.24
CA ASP A 659 -11.92 -13.14 -3.28
C ASP A 659 -10.66 -12.47 -3.84
N HIS A 660 -9.71 -13.29 -4.29
CA HIS A 660 -8.46 -12.86 -4.91
C HIS A 660 -7.93 -13.91 -5.88
N PHE A 661 -6.86 -13.56 -6.60
CA PHE A 661 -6.07 -14.44 -7.43
C PHE A 661 -4.70 -14.66 -6.79
N GLU A 662 -4.21 -15.90 -6.88
CA GLU A 662 -2.87 -16.29 -6.44
C GLU A 662 -2.01 -16.51 -7.70
N ILE A 663 -0.84 -15.87 -7.72
CA ILE A 663 0.17 -16.00 -8.76
C ILE A 663 1.22 -16.99 -8.28
N MET A 664 1.42 -18.02 -9.08
CA MET A 664 2.20 -19.20 -8.74
C MET A 664 3.45 -19.31 -9.62
N TYR A 665 4.48 -19.91 -9.05
CA TYR A 665 5.72 -20.25 -9.73
C TYR A 665 6.10 -21.71 -9.46
N LYS A 666 6.71 -22.34 -10.46
CA LYS A 666 7.49 -23.57 -10.29
C LYS A 666 8.60 -23.63 -11.34
N ASN A 667 9.69 -24.29 -10.99
CA ASN A 667 10.77 -24.59 -11.92
C ASN A 667 10.65 -26.05 -12.39
N GLY A 668 10.45 -26.26 -13.69
CA GLY A 668 10.13 -27.56 -14.28
C GLY A 668 8.65 -27.95 -14.14
N ALA A 669 8.18 -28.86 -15.01
CA ALA A 669 6.77 -29.26 -15.07
C ALA A 669 6.26 -29.88 -13.75
N ASP A 670 7.12 -30.64 -13.07
CA ASP A 670 6.83 -31.30 -11.79
C ASP A 670 7.49 -30.59 -10.59
N GLY A 671 7.96 -29.35 -10.80
CA GLY A 671 8.59 -28.54 -9.76
C GLY A 671 7.68 -28.30 -8.56
N LYS A 672 8.30 -27.90 -7.45
CA LYS A 672 7.57 -27.39 -6.29
C LYS A 672 6.84 -26.11 -6.65
N ILE A 673 5.59 -26.00 -6.22
CA ILE A 673 4.74 -24.85 -6.48
C ILE A 673 4.84 -23.89 -5.30
N THR A 674 5.11 -22.62 -5.60
CA THR A 674 5.16 -21.54 -4.62
C THR A 674 4.22 -20.42 -5.04
N GLU A 675 3.49 -19.85 -4.10
CA GLU A 675 2.81 -18.57 -4.32
C GLU A 675 3.84 -17.44 -4.21
N ILE A 676 3.94 -16.62 -5.25
CA ILE A 676 4.92 -15.52 -5.32
C ILE A 676 4.26 -14.14 -5.27
N ALA A 677 2.95 -14.06 -5.48
CA ALA A 677 2.16 -12.85 -5.36
C ALA A 677 0.66 -13.19 -5.28
N ARG A 678 -0.14 -12.23 -4.83
CA ARG A 678 -1.61 -12.27 -4.93
C ARG A 678 -2.18 -10.91 -5.27
N THR A 679 -3.39 -10.88 -5.82
CA THR A 679 -4.06 -9.63 -6.21
C THR A 679 -5.55 -9.82 -6.40
N THR A 680 -6.35 -8.76 -6.29
CA THR A 680 -7.78 -8.77 -6.68
C THR A 680 -8.03 -8.33 -8.11
N THR A 681 -7.03 -7.76 -8.77
CA THR A 681 -7.08 -7.37 -10.18
C THR A 681 -6.99 -8.59 -11.10
N TRP A 682 -7.39 -8.45 -12.37
CA TRP A 682 -7.26 -9.50 -13.39
C TRP A 682 -5.93 -9.41 -14.17
N SER A 683 -4.97 -8.72 -13.55
CA SER A 683 -3.63 -8.46 -14.03
C SER A 683 -2.65 -8.50 -12.86
N GLY A 684 -1.38 -8.81 -13.13
CA GLY A 684 -0.37 -8.93 -12.08
C GLY A 684 1.04 -8.73 -12.59
N PHE A 685 1.95 -8.39 -11.67
CA PHE A 685 3.38 -8.25 -11.94
C PHE A 685 4.16 -9.06 -10.91
N ALA A 686 5.14 -9.82 -11.37
CA ALA A 686 6.12 -10.49 -10.52
C ALA A 686 7.52 -10.17 -11.06
N GLY A 687 8.26 -9.35 -10.31
CA GLY A 687 9.56 -8.84 -10.75
C GLY A 687 10.73 -9.68 -10.25
N ASN A 688 11.78 -9.80 -11.07
CA ASN A 688 13.05 -10.41 -10.70
C ASN A 688 12.96 -11.87 -10.20
N ILE A 689 12.27 -12.74 -10.95
CA ILE A 689 12.36 -14.20 -10.79
C ILE A 689 13.80 -14.61 -11.10
N VAL A 690 14.52 -15.16 -10.10
CA VAL A 690 15.94 -15.54 -10.21
C VAL A 690 16.10 -17.02 -10.57
N PHE A 691 17.05 -17.30 -11.46
CA PHE A 691 17.43 -18.64 -11.91
C PHE A 691 18.78 -19.06 -11.33
N GLU A 692 18.82 -20.25 -10.74
CA GLU A 692 20.03 -20.83 -10.18
C GLU A 692 20.89 -21.49 -11.26
N ASN A 693 20.24 -22.03 -12.31
CA ASN A 693 20.89 -22.81 -13.36
C ASN A 693 20.45 -22.38 -14.76
N ASN A 694 21.35 -22.50 -15.73
CA ASN A 694 21.04 -22.19 -17.14
C ASN A 694 19.96 -23.11 -17.75
N ASN A 695 19.60 -24.20 -17.08
CA ASN A 695 18.57 -25.16 -17.52
C ASN A 695 17.25 -24.99 -16.77
N ASP A 696 17.09 -23.93 -15.97
CA ASP A 696 15.83 -23.65 -15.29
C ASP A 696 14.71 -23.43 -16.32
N GLU A 697 13.57 -24.08 -16.08
CA GLU A 697 12.38 -24.03 -16.92
C GLU A 697 11.24 -23.36 -16.14
N PRO A 698 11.14 -22.02 -16.15
CA PRO A 698 10.12 -21.32 -15.39
C PRO A 698 8.70 -21.62 -15.90
N TYR A 699 7.80 -21.94 -14.97
CA TYR A 699 6.36 -21.92 -15.19
C TYR A 699 5.71 -20.89 -14.28
N VAL A 700 4.89 -20.02 -14.85
CA VAL A 700 4.07 -19.06 -14.12
C VAL A 700 2.61 -19.47 -14.26
N GLY A 701 1.87 -19.41 -13.16
CA GLY A 701 0.46 -19.78 -13.14
C GLY A 701 -0.42 -18.84 -12.35
N VAL A 702 -1.71 -18.90 -12.60
CA VAL A 702 -2.73 -18.13 -11.87
C VAL A 702 -3.91 -19.03 -11.53
N ARG A 703 -4.43 -18.91 -10.31
CA ARG A 703 -5.73 -19.46 -9.91
C ARG A 703 -6.56 -18.43 -9.14
N ALA A 704 -7.86 -18.66 -9.06
CA ALA A 704 -8.76 -17.89 -8.23
C ALA A 704 -8.98 -18.58 -6.88
N ALA A 705 -8.89 -17.83 -5.80
CA ALA A 705 -9.31 -18.23 -4.46
C ALA A 705 -10.73 -17.72 -4.20
N SER A 706 -11.59 -18.57 -3.62
CA SER A 706 -12.99 -18.22 -3.42
C SER A 706 -13.23 -17.32 -2.23
N ILE A 707 -14.38 -16.64 -2.23
CA ILE A 707 -14.92 -15.88 -1.09
C ILE A 707 -15.08 -16.69 0.19
N ASP A 708 -15.02 -18.03 0.16
CA ASP A 708 -15.04 -18.88 1.36
C ASP A 708 -13.65 -19.17 1.96
N LEU A 709 -12.58 -18.82 1.23
CA LEU A 709 -11.16 -19.06 1.56
C LEU A 709 -10.79 -20.55 1.73
N LYS A 710 -11.55 -21.47 1.14
CA LYS A 710 -11.37 -22.94 1.25
C LYS A 710 -11.36 -23.63 -0.10
N THR A 711 -12.00 -23.04 -1.10
CA THR A 711 -12.06 -23.58 -2.46
C THR A 711 -11.30 -22.68 -3.43
N TYR A 712 -10.82 -23.30 -4.50
CA TYR A 712 -9.99 -22.66 -5.50
C TYR A 712 -10.38 -23.16 -6.89
N SER A 713 -10.11 -22.37 -7.92
CA SER A 713 -10.12 -22.87 -9.29
C SER A 713 -8.81 -23.61 -9.60
N PRO A 714 -8.79 -24.47 -10.65
CA PRO A 714 -7.55 -25.05 -11.14
C PRO A 714 -6.56 -23.97 -11.62
N VAL A 715 -5.27 -24.21 -11.41
CA VAL A 715 -4.22 -23.29 -11.89
C VAL A 715 -4.10 -23.38 -13.41
N GLN A 716 -4.13 -22.22 -14.08
CA GLN A 716 -3.70 -22.11 -15.47
C GLN A 716 -2.20 -21.85 -15.50
N TRP A 717 -1.44 -22.68 -16.20
CA TRP A 717 0.02 -22.61 -16.27
C TRP A 717 0.49 -22.17 -17.66
N VAL A 718 1.55 -21.37 -17.70
CA VAL A 718 2.31 -21.05 -18.90
C VAL A 718 3.78 -21.36 -18.63
N LYS A 719 4.41 -22.15 -19.51
CA LYS A 719 5.87 -22.26 -19.55
C LYS A 719 6.43 -20.99 -20.15
N VAL A 720 7.34 -20.33 -19.45
CA VAL A 720 8.00 -19.11 -19.90
C VAL A 720 9.29 -19.50 -20.62
N GLU A 721 9.35 -19.25 -21.92
CA GLU A 721 10.57 -19.48 -22.70
C GLU A 721 11.56 -18.33 -22.47
N ARG A 722 12.83 -18.67 -22.23
CA ARG A 722 13.92 -17.70 -22.02
C ARG A 722 14.45 -17.19 -23.35
N SER A 723 14.85 -15.92 -23.41
CA SER A 723 15.48 -15.38 -24.62
C SER A 723 16.81 -16.08 -24.90
N THR A 724 17.07 -16.36 -26.18
CA THR A 724 18.34 -16.92 -26.66
C THR A 724 19.24 -15.85 -27.27
N SER A 725 18.88 -14.56 -27.14
CA SER A 725 19.67 -13.47 -27.70
C SER A 725 21.04 -13.38 -27.00
N PRO A 726 22.15 -13.24 -27.74
CA PRO A 726 23.46 -13.03 -27.14
C PRO A 726 23.60 -11.64 -26.48
N ASN A 727 22.64 -10.73 -26.73
CA ASN A 727 22.63 -9.36 -26.21
C ASN A 727 21.82 -9.21 -24.91
N ILE A 728 21.40 -10.30 -24.28
CA ILE A 728 20.72 -10.24 -22.98
C ILE A 728 21.66 -9.62 -21.94
N PRO A 729 21.22 -8.61 -21.18
CA PRO A 729 22.01 -7.99 -20.12
C PRO A 729 22.50 -9.00 -19.09
N ALA A 730 23.72 -8.80 -18.58
CA ALA A 730 24.21 -9.57 -17.45
C ALA A 730 23.36 -9.28 -16.20
N PHE A 731 23.02 -10.32 -15.43
CA PHE A 731 22.40 -10.15 -14.12
C PHE A 731 23.31 -9.31 -13.22
N LYS A 732 22.75 -8.26 -12.63
CA LYS A 732 23.39 -7.49 -11.57
C LYS A 732 22.77 -7.92 -10.25
N ASP A 733 23.64 -8.25 -9.30
CA ASP A 733 23.24 -8.68 -7.98
C ASP A 733 23.05 -7.43 -7.10
N ASP A 734 21.81 -6.97 -7.01
CA ASP A 734 21.40 -5.78 -6.28
C ASP A 734 20.95 -6.16 -4.85
N THR A 735 21.79 -6.90 -4.11
CA THR A 735 21.48 -7.29 -2.72
C THR A 735 21.35 -6.09 -1.80
N TYR A 736 22.16 -5.05 -2.03
CA TYR A 736 22.02 -3.77 -1.35
C TYR A 736 20.87 -2.98 -1.96
N CYS A 737 20.08 -2.35 -1.09
CA CYS A 737 19.05 -1.41 -1.48
C CYS A 737 19.56 -0.37 -2.50
N GLU A 738 18.68 0.16 -3.36
CA GLU A 738 19.07 1.20 -4.31
C GLU A 738 19.13 2.59 -3.64
N SER A 739 19.99 3.49 -4.13
CA SER A 739 20.03 4.91 -3.73
C SER A 739 20.12 5.82 -4.96
N VAL A 740 18.97 6.19 -5.53
CA VAL A 740 18.88 6.97 -6.79
C VAL A 740 18.36 8.39 -6.56
N MET A 741 18.49 9.24 -7.57
CA MET A 741 17.78 10.51 -7.58
C MET A 741 16.30 10.27 -7.90
N ASN A 742 15.41 10.96 -7.18
CA ASN A 742 14.01 11.03 -7.55
C ASN A 742 13.89 11.67 -8.95
N PRO A 743 13.42 10.92 -9.97
CA PRO A 743 13.41 11.39 -11.36
C PRO A 743 12.44 12.55 -11.61
N VAL A 744 11.50 12.79 -10.68
CA VAL A 744 10.50 13.87 -10.74
C VAL A 744 10.81 15.05 -9.82
N ALA A 745 11.97 15.06 -9.15
CA ALA A 745 12.37 16.20 -8.33
C ALA A 745 12.46 17.49 -9.17
N GLU A 746 12.00 18.62 -8.62
CA GLU A 746 12.15 19.92 -9.28
C GLU A 746 13.64 20.21 -9.52
N GLY A 747 14.00 20.47 -10.78
CA GLY A 747 15.39 20.68 -11.21
C GLY A 747 16.19 19.40 -11.51
N ALA A 748 15.56 18.21 -11.51
CA ALA A 748 16.20 16.93 -11.80
C ALA A 748 17.00 16.93 -13.12
N ASP A 749 16.51 17.58 -14.18
CA ASP A 749 17.21 17.62 -15.47
C ASP A 749 18.54 18.39 -15.41
N ILE A 750 18.61 19.43 -14.57
CA ILE A 750 19.86 20.18 -14.34
C ILE A 750 20.78 19.35 -13.43
N ALA A 751 20.23 18.76 -12.37
CA ALA A 751 20.97 17.88 -11.48
C ALA A 751 21.65 16.73 -12.23
N ARG A 752 20.94 16.07 -13.16
CA ARG A 752 21.46 14.97 -14.00
C ARG A 752 22.73 15.32 -14.79
N VAL A 753 22.92 16.59 -15.14
CA VAL A 753 24.09 17.00 -15.92
C VAL A 753 25.19 17.67 -15.10
N GLN A 754 24.88 18.08 -13.87
CA GLN A 754 25.80 18.86 -13.03
C GLN A 754 26.26 18.14 -11.74
N ARG A 755 25.47 17.21 -11.21
CA ARG A 755 25.73 16.58 -9.91
C ARG A 755 26.45 15.25 -10.09
N TYR A 756 27.76 15.25 -10.22
CA TYR A 756 28.53 14.00 -10.24
C TYR A 756 29.92 14.18 -9.65
N VAL A 757 30.51 13.08 -9.22
CA VAL A 757 31.89 13.03 -8.72
C VAL A 757 32.84 12.78 -9.89
N GLU A 758 33.82 13.67 -10.10
CA GLU A 758 34.85 13.54 -11.13
C GLU A 758 35.99 12.62 -10.70
N SER A 759 36.33 12.62 -9.41
CA SER A 759 37.40 11.77 -8.87
C SER A 759 37.08 11.32 -7.46
N PHE A 760 37.41 10.06 -7.17
CA PHE A 760 37.26 9.45 -5.86
C PHE A 760 38.42 8.49 -5.63
N THR A 761 39.28 8.79 -4.66
CA THR A 761 40.51 8.04 -4.38
C THR A 761 40.67 7.77 -2.90
N THR A 762 41.48 6.78 -2.56
CA THR A 762 41.89 6.54 -1.16
C THR A 762 43.40 6.44 -1.03
N THR A 763 43.90 6.62 0.18
CA THR A 763 45.27 6.28 0.59
C THR A 763 45.24 5.57 1.94
N GLY A 764 46.30 4.82 2.25
CA GLY A 764 46.42 4.08 3.52
C GLY A 764 45.81 2.68 3.53
N ALA A 765 45.08 2.27 2.48
CA ALA A 765 44.56 0.91 2.30
C ALA A 765 45.59 -0.02 1.61
N ASP A 766 45.41 -1.34 1.73
CA ASP A 766 46.23 -2.35 1.05
C ASP A 766 46.05 -2.28 -0.48
N GLN A 767 44.83 -2.00 -0.93
CA GLN A 767 44.52 -1.60 -2.29
C GLN A 767 43.58 -0.40 -2.23
N ASN A 768 43.98 0.70 -2.87
CA ASN A 768 43.24 1.95 -2.84
C ASN A 768 42.23 2.07 -4.00
N LEU A 769 41.18 2.85 -3.78
CA LEU A 769 40.27 3.28 -4.84
C LEU A 769 40.96 4.29 -5.76
N ASN A 770 40.64 4.22 -7.04
CA ASN A 770 41.11 5.16 -8.06
C ASN A 770 40.06 5.36 -9.15
N TYR A 771 38.93 5.95 -8.78
CA TYR A 771 37.80 6.20 -9.67
C TYR A 771 37.88 7.58 -10.31
N HIS A 772 37.55 7.64 -11.60
CA HIS A 772 37.46 8.87 -12.38
C HIS A 772 36.27 8.85 -13.33
N ALA A 773 35.58 9.98 -13.44
CA ALA A 773 34.52 10.21 -14.41
C ALA A 773 34.79 11.49 -15.21
N THR A 774 34.44 11.47 -16.49
CA THR A 774 34.56 12.63 -17.40
C THR A 774 33.21 13.31 -17.66
N GLY A 775 32.13 12.81 -17.05
CA GLY A 775 30.78 13.29 -17.23
C GLY A 775 29.81 12.63 -16.25
N PRO A 776 28.53 13.06 -16.28
CA PRO A 776 27.49 12.52 -15.42
C PRO A 776 27.14 11.06 -15.74
N GLN A 777 26.37 10.43 -14.84
CA GLN A 777 25.87 9.09 -15.04
C GLN A 777 24.91 9.04 -16.24
N ALA A 778 25.22 8.20 -17.22
CA ALA A 778 24.58 8.23 -18.54
C ALA A 778 23.11 7.81 -18.52
N ASP A 779 22.70 6.94 -17.60
CA ASP A 779 21.32 6.48 -17.44
C ASP A 779 20.41 7.49 -16.71
N GLY A 780 20.97 8.58 -16.19
CA GLY A 780 20.21 9.64 -15.50
C GLY A 780 19.65 9.25 -14.13
N THR A 781 19.99 8.07 -13.60
CA THR A 781 19.61 7.59 -12.25
C THR A 781 20.33 8.35 -11.14
N GLN A 782 21.50 8.91 -11.48
CA GLN A 782 22.44 9.52 -10.54
C GLN A 782 22.99 8.54 -9.49
N TYR A 783 22.89 7.24 -9.76
CA TYR A 783 23.53 6.18 -8.99
C TYR A 783 24.64 5.56 -9.81
N VAL A 784 25.85 5.51 -9.25
CA VAL A 784 27.03 4.93 -9.91
C VAL A 784 27.43 3.66 -9.20
N ASP A 785 27.26 2.54 -9.88
CA ASP A 785 27.89 1.26 -9.52
C ASP A 785 29.37 1.30 -9.98
N ALA A 786 30.27 1.71 -9.09
CA ALA A 786 31.71 1.74 -9.33
C ALA A 786 32.42 0.52 -8.73
N THR A 787 31.71 -0.60 -8.59
CA THR A 787 32.14 -1.73 -7.76
C THR A 787 33.23 -2.60 -8.39
N ASP A 788 33.52 -2.37 -9.67
CA ASP A 788 34.75 -2.80 -10.34
C ASP A 788 36.02 -2.15 -9.74
N ASN A 789 35.88 -1.06 -8.98
CA ASN A 789 36.93 -0.47 -8.17
C ASN A 789 36.84 -1.03 -6.74
N VAL A 790 37.88 -1.77 -6.34
CA VAL A 790 37.92 -2.50 -5.05
C VAL A 790 38.84 -1.80 -4.06
N LEU A 791 38.31 -1.46 -2.88
CA LEU A 791 39.06 -1.07 -1.70
C LEU A 791 39.43 -2.31 -0.89
N LYS A 792 40.72 -2.60 -0.69
CA LYS A 792 41.15 -3.70 0.19
C LYS A 792 41.78 -3.15 1.46
N ALA A 793 41.26 -3.57 2.60
CA ALA A 793 41.70 -3.06 3.89
C ALA A 793 41.70 -4.15 4.97
N LYS A 794 42.36 -3.86 6.09
CA LYS A 794 42.42 -4.71 7.28
C LYS A 794 41.55 -4.17 8.40
N GLN A 795 41.06 -5.07 9.24
CA GLN A 795 40.53 -4.72 10.56
C GLN A 795 41.50 -3.76 11.30
N GLY A 796 40.99 -2.62 11.77
CA GLY A 796 41.77 -1.59 12.46
C GLY A 796 42.55 -0.63 11.57
N GLN A 797 42.48 -0.75 10.23
CA GLN A 797 43.24 0.10 9.31
C GLN A 797 42.55 1.46 9.10
N THR A 798 43.32 2.54 9.25
CA THR A 798 42.87 3.90 8.93
C THR A 798 43.12 4.22 7.47
N ILE A 799 42.12 4.80 6.81
CA ILE A 799 42.09 5.10 5.39
C ILE A 799 41.72 6.57 5.23
N THR A 800 42.43 7.28 4.36
CA THR A 800 42.08 8.64 3.95
C THR A 800 41.40 8.57 2.60
N LEU A 801 40.16 9.03 2.53
CA LEU A 801 39.37 9.16 1.31
C LEU A 801 39.43 10.59 0.82
N THR A 802 39.58 10.77 -0.49
CA THR A 802 39.54 12.07 -1.16
C THR A 802 38.58 12.01 -2.34
N PHE A 803 37.68 12.97 -2.47
CA PHE A 803 36.84 13.11 -3.67
C PHE A 803 36.79 14.55 -4.16
N LYS A 804 36.48 14.72 -5.45
CA LYS A 804 36.18 16.01 -6.06
C LYS A 804 35.00 15.88 -7.01
N ALA A 805 34.03 16.76 -6.86
CA ALA A 805 32.84 16.87 -7.70
C ALA A 805 33.06 17.82 -8.89
N TYR A 806 32.20 17.71 -9.89
CA TYR A 806 32.22 18.58 -11.07
C TYR A 806 32.05 20.05 -10.70
N ASP A 807 32.98 20.90 -11.16
CA ASP A 807 33.00 22.32 -10.82
C ASP A 807 32.00 23.12 -11.66
N THR A 808 30.87 23.47 -11.03
CA THR A 808 29.79 24.24 -11.64
C THR A 808 29.96 25.75 -11.50
N SER A 809 31.05 26.24 -10.87
CA SER A 809 31.27 27.67 -10.57
C SER A 809 31.17 28.59 -11.79
N ASN A 810 31.48 28.06 -12.98
CA ASN A 810 31.56 28.83 -14.22
C ASN A 810 30.29 28.71 -15.09
N LEU A 811 29.25 28.02 -14.61
CA LEU A 811 28.00 27.85 -15.33
C LEU A 811 27.02 29.00 -15.05
N SER A 812 26.13 29.27 -16.01
CA SER A 812 25.08 30.29 -15.84
C SER A 812 23.99 29.88 -14.86
N ASN A 813 23.71 28.58 -14.75
CA ASN A 813 22.82 27.97 -13.77
C ASN A 813 23.63 26.99 -12.92
N VAL A 814 23.81 27.30 -11.63
CA VAL A 814 24.68 26.56 -10.72
C VAL A 814 23.83 25.61 -9.85
N ASP A 815 23.87 24.31 -10.14
CA ASP A 815 23.13 23.27 -9.42
C ASP A 815 23.98 22.00 -9.17
N GLY A 816 25.29 22.14 -8.95
CA GLY A 816 26.20 21.01 -8.70
C GLY A 816 26.18 20.46 -7.27
N LEU A 817 27.06 19.49 -6.98
CA LEU A 817 27.15 18.83 -5.66
C LEU A 817 27.55 19.79 -4.53
N ARG A 818 27.98 21.02 -4.82
CA ARG A 818 28.11 22.08 -3.80
C ARG A 818 26.82 22.34 -3.04
N TRP A 819 25.65 22.06 -3.62
CA TRP A 819 24.38 22.25 -2.93
C TRP A 819 23.93 21.01 -2.18
N CYS A 820 24.84 20.04 -2.00
CA CYS A 820 24.61 18.83 -1.23
C CYS A 820 25.43 18.82 0.07
N PHE A 821 24.98 17.99 1.00
CA PHE A 821 25.85 17.36 2.00
C PHE A 821 26.06 15.88 1.58
N ALA A 822 27.08 15.23 2.11
CA ALA A 822 27.46 13.87 1.74
C ALA A 822 27.61 12.97 2.96
N LYS A 823 27.03 11.77 2.91
CA LYS A 823 27.19 10.75 3.94
C LYS A 823 27.81 9.48 3.35
N GLY A 824 28.76 8.88 4.06
CA GLY A 824 29.45 7.66 3.66
C GLY A 824 29.11 6.50 4.57
N TYR A 825 28.74 5.37 3.99
CA TYR A 825 28.30 4.16 4.67
C TYR A 825 29.16 2.96 4.28
N MET A 826 29.46 2.07 5.22
CA MET A 826 30.11 0.79 4.93
C MET A 826 29.44 -0.33 5.69
N ASP A 827 29.09 -1.41 4.99
CA ASP A 827 28.56 -2.63 5.60
C ASP A 827 29.69 -3.37 6.32
N LEU A 828 29.76 -3.20 7.63
CA LEU A 828 30.84 -3.70 8.48
C LEU A 828 30.49 -5.03 9.12
N ASP A 829 29.21 -5.40 9.19
CA ASP A 829 28.74 -6.65 9.76
C ASP A 829 28.40 -7.73 8.71
N LYS A 830 28.36 -7.38 7.42
CA LYS A 830 27.96 -8.22 6.28
C LYS A 830 26.51 -8.64 6.35
N SER A 831 25.65 -7.70 6.71
CA SER A 831 24.19 -7.84 6.65
C SER A 831 23.60 -7.64 5.25
N ASP A 832 24.43 -7.28 4.25
CA ASP A 832 23.98 -6.80 2.93
C ASP A 832 23.09 -5.54 3.03
N SER A 833 23.25 -4.79 4.12
CA SER A 833 22.55 -3.55 4.41
C SER A 833 23.52 -2.50 4.99
N PHE A 834 23.03 -1.30 5.26
CA PHE A 834 23.82 -0.24 5.88
C PHE A 834 23.07 0.31 7.09
N GLU A 835 23.73 0.36 8.24
CA GLU A 835 23.20 0.92 9.48
C GLU A 835 23.46 2.43 9.56
N PRO A 836 22.42 3.27 9.37
CA PRO A 836 22.61 4.70 9.11
C PRO A 836 22.86 5.55 10.35
N ASP A 837 22.46 5.07 11.53
CA ASP A 837 22.66 5.75 12.82
C ASP A 837 23.71 5.04 13.70
N GLY A 838 24.46 4.09 13.11
CA GLY A 838 25.44 3.25 13.78
C GLY A 838 26.89 3.61 13.46
N ASP A 839 27.78 2.64 13.68
CA ASP A 839 29.19 2.75 13.34
C ASP A 839 29.50 2.45 11.86
N GLU A 840 28.47 2.13 11.08
CA GLU A 840 28.53 2.00 9.62
C GLU A 840 28.43 3.33 8.89
N LEU A 841 27.96 4.41 9.56
CA LEU A 841 28.11 5.78 9.07
C LEU A 841 29.56 6.26 9.31
N LEU A 842 30.38 6.15 8.29
CA LEU A 842 31.80 6.51 8.35
C LEU A 842 32.04 8.02 8.45
N PHE A 843 31.21 8.81 7.77
CA PHE A 843 31.32 10.27 7.77
C PHE A 843 30.04 10.97 7.33
N ASP A 844 29.87 12.19 7.84
CA ASP A 844 28.82 13.15 7.48
C ASP A 844 29.49 14.50 7.18
N LEU A 845 29.37 14.97 5.94
CA LEU A 845 30.12 16.10 5.39
C LEU A 845 29.17 17.15 4.84
N GLY A 846 29.45 18.43 5.10
CA GLY A 846 28.58 19.54 4.70
C GLY A 846 27.62 19.93 5.83
N THR A 847 26.58 20.72 5.52
CA THR A 847 25.61 21.16 6.52
C THR A 847 24.24 21.31 5.90
N ALA A 848 23.19 20.81 6.56
CA ALA A 848 21.82 21.01 6.12
C ALA A 848 21.50 22.51 5.97
N ARG A 849 20.69 22.84 4.96
CA ARG A 849 20.27 24.19 4.57
C ARG A 849 21.42 25.13 4.19
N LYS A 850 22.57 24.58 3.77
CA LYS A 850 23.76 25.33 3.40
C LYS A 850 24.54 24.63 2.29
N GLY A 851 25.09 25.40 1.35
CA GLY A 851 26.02 24.87 0.35
C GLY A 851 27.41 24.58 0.92
N THR A 852 28.09 23.62 0.30
CA THR A 852 29.47 23.16 0.54
C THR A 852 30.31 23.30 -0.74
N PRO A 853 30.70 24.53 -1.16
CA PRO A 853 31.46 24.76 -2.40
C PRO A 853 32.76 23.95 -2.52
N GLU A 854 33.35 23.59 -1.39
CA GLU A 854 34.60 22.83 -1.29
C GLU A 854 34.52 21.47 -1.99
N PHE A 855 33.33 20.86 -2.07
CA PHE A 855 33.13 19.61 -2.81
C PHE A 855 33.54 19.74 -4.29
N GLU A 856 33.38 20.92 -4.88
CA GLU A 856 33.62 21.17 -6.30
C GLU A 856 34.96 21.86 -6.58
N THR A 857 35.40 22.78 -5.72
CA THR A 857 36.58 23.60 -6.00
C THR A 857 37.88 22.88 -5.61
N GLU A 858 38.05 22.62 -4.32
CA GLU A 858 39.26 22.04 -3.72
C GLU A 858 39.20 20.51 -3.69
N GLY A 859 37.99 19.94 -3.61
CA GLY A 859 37.78 18.55 -3.22
C GLY A 859 37.79 18.40 -1.70
N TYR A 860 37.27 17.28 -1.22
CA TYR A 860 37.14 17.00 0.21
C TYR A 860 37.97 15.77 0.59
N SER A 861 38.64 15.82 1.75
CA SER A 861 39.36 14.66 2.31
C SER A 861 38.87 14.32 3.71
N LYS A 862 38.67 13.02 3.96
CA LYS A 862 38.17 12.52 5.25
C LYS A 862 38.85 11.20 5.60
N GLU A 863 39.32 11.11 6.84
CA GLU A 863 39.82 9.86 7.41
C GLU A 863 38.68 9.07 8.06
N PHE A 864 38.72 7.76 7.87
CA PHE A 864 37.90 6.79 8.62
C PHE A 864 38.75 5.57 8.95
N THR A 865 38.33 4.77 9.93
CA THR A 865 39.05 3.56 10.34
C THR A 865 38.12 2.37 10.21
N ILE A 866 38.58 1.30 9.56
CA ILE A 866 37.88 0.01 9.58
C ILE A 866 37.91 -0.49 11.02
N PRO A 867 36.78 -0.73 11.68
CA PRO A 867 36.78 -1.22 13.06
C PRO A 867 37.59 -2.51 13.21
N ALA A 868 38.21 -2.66 14.39
CA ALA A 868 39.05 -3.83 14.67
C ALA A 868 38.26 -5.15 14.66
N ASP A 869 36.94 -5.08 14.82
CA ASP A 869 36.01 -6.20 14.83
C ASP A 869 35.16 -6.30 13.56
N ALA A 870 35.43 -5.53 12.50
CA ALA A 870 34.67 -5.63 11.24
C ALA A 870 34.65 -7.07 10.69
N ALA A 871 33.52 -7.50 10.12
CA ALA A 871 33.38 -8.81 9.52
C ALA A 871 34.30 -8.96 8.30
N VAL A 872 34.91 -10.14 8.12
CA VAL A 872 35.88 -10.36 7.03
C VAL A 872 35.18 -10.83 5.75
N GLY A 873 35.77 -10.47 4.60
CA GLY A 873 35.30 -10.83 3.27
C GLY A 873 34.81 -9.62 2.47
N LYS A 874 33.92 -9.88 1.51
CA LYS A 874 33.32 -8.85 0.66
C LYS A 874 32.32 -8.01 1.45
N SER A 875 32.29 -6.72 1.16
CA SER A 875 31.45 -5.68 1.74
C SER A 875 31.26 -4.55 0.70
N ARG A 876 30.47 -3.51 1.03
CA ARG A 876 30.21 -2.34 0.20
C ARG A 876 30.52 -1.04 0.92
N LEU A 877 31.09 -0.07 0.20
CA LEU A 877 31.16 1.34 0.59
C LEU A 877 30.20 2.12 -0.30
N ARG A 878 29.26 2.86 0.31
CA ARG A 878 28.33 3.76 -0.39
C ARG A 878 28.57 5.20 0.04
N VAL A 879 28.54 6.13 -0.89
CA VAL A 879 28.51 7.57 -0.58
C VAL A 879 27.29 8.20 -1.22
N VAL A 880 26.46 8.83 -0.40
CA VAL A 880 25.20 9.47 -0.82
C VAL A 880 25.31 10.97 -0.63
N PHE A 881 25.20 11.71 -1.73
CA PHE A 881 25.09 13.15 -1.77
C PHE A 881 23.60 13.52 -1.85
N SER A 882 23.13 14.27 -0.86
CA SER A 882 21.73 14.72 -0.79
C SER A 882 21.67 16.23 -0.82
N ASP A 883 20.70 16.78 -1.57
CA ASP A 883 20.48 18.22 -1.62
C ASP A 883 20.26 18.78 -0.21
N ALA A 884 20.99 19.84 0.12
CA ALA A 884 21.03 20.38 1.47
C ALA A 884 19.69 21.01 1.90
N TRP A 885 18.76 21.28 0.97
CA TRP A 885 17.43 21.77 1.28
C TRP A 885 16.40 20.65 1.50
N PHE A 886 16.83 19.40 1.46
CA PHE A 886 15.98 18.26 1.76
C PHE A 886 16.64 17.42 2.85
N ALA A 887 15.83 16.57 3.49
CA ALA A 887 16.37 15.65 4.46
C ALA A 887 17.18 14.56 3.75
N HIS A 888 18.15 14.02 4.49
CA HIS A 888 18.86 12.83 4.03
C HIS A 888 17.92 11.62 4.08
N PRO A 889 17.76 10.84 2.99
CA PRO A 889 16.92 9.64 3.00
C PRO A 889 17.64 8.42 3.61
N GLY A 890 18.91 8.55 4.01
CA GLY A 890 19.74 7.43 4.44
C GLY A 890 20.55 6.83 3.28
N PRO A 891 21.15 5.64 3.48
CA PRO A 891 21.89 4.90 2.47
C PRO A 891 21.00 4.32 1.37
N CYS A 892 19.67 4.26 1.57
CA CYS A 892 18.70 3.67 0.65
C CYS A 892 17.63 4.69 0.24
N GLY A 893 17.01 4.50 -0.92
CA GLY A 893 15.84 5.24 -1.38
C GLY A 893 16.15 6.39 -2.33
N GLN A 894 15.19 7.29 -2.51
CA GLN A 894 15.30 8.38 -3.48
C GLN A 894 15.76 9.68 -2.84
N THR A 895 16.77 10.31 -3.43
CA THR A 895 17.26 11.65 -3.05
C THR A 895 16.58 12.74 -3.87
N ALA A 896 16.24 13.88 -3.26
CA ALA A 896 15.85 15.07 -4.02
C ALA A 896 17.09 15.65 -4.71
N LYS A 897 17.19 15.51 -6.04
CA LYS A 897 18.35 15.93 -6.84
C LYS A 897 19.71 15.39 -6.36
N GLY A 898 19.80 14.23 -5.71
CA GLY A 898 21.09 13.73 -5.19
C GLY A 898 21.98 13.04 -6.21
N PHE A 899 23.06 12.45 -5.70
CA PHE A 899 23.99 11.57 -6.41
C PHE A 899 24.50 10.51 -5.44
N SER A 900 24.65 9.27 -5.88
CA SER A 900 25.14 8.17 -5.06
C SER A 900 26.21 7.37 -5.80
N ILE A 901 27.18 6.83 -5.08
CA ILE A 901 28.22 5.98 -5.66
C ILE A 901 28.62 4.83 -4.73
N ASP A 902 28.78 3.64 -5.31
CA ASP A 902 29.08 2.39 -4.62
C ASP A 902 30.44 1.81 -5.04
N PHE A 903 31.21 1.32 -4.08
CA PHE A 903 32.50 0.67 -4.27
C PHE A 903 32.54 -0.69 -3.58
N ALA A 904 33.19 -1.68 -4.21
CA ALA A 904 33.42 -2.96 -3.55
C ALA A 904 34.51 -2.82 -2.48
N VAL A 905 34.33 -3.50 -1.35
CA VAL A 905 35.28 -3.53 -0.25
C VAL A 905 35.64 -4.98 0.06
N GLU A 906 36.92 -5.25 0.31
CA GLU A 906 37.38 -6.53 0.84
C GLU A 906 38.11 -6.30 2.17
N ILE A 907 37.48 -6.73 3.26
CA ILE A 907 38.03 -6.61 4.61
C ILE A 907 38.74 -7.91 4.98
N SER A 908 39.98 -7.79 5.43
CA SER A 908 40.79 -8.92 5.92
C SER A 908 41.22 -8.72 7.37
N GLY A 909 41.53 -9.79 8.08
CA GLY A 909 41.96 -9.69 9.48
C GLY A 909 41.82 -11.01 10.21
N THR A 910 42.27 -11.01 11.46
CA THR A 910 42.22 -12.20 12.34
C THR A 910 41.61 -11.89 13.71
N ASN A 911 41.16 -10.65 13.94
CA ASN A 911 40.46 -10.30 15.16
C ASN A 911 39.06 -10.93 15.15
N ALA A 912 38.48 -11.05 16.34
CA ALA A 912 37.09 -11.50 16.49
C ALA A 912 36.17 -10.59 15.68
N GLN A 913 35.31 -11.20 14.85
CA GLN A 913 34.38 -10.49 13.99
C GLN A 913 33.11 -10.16 14.78
N ARG A 914 32.53 -8.99 14.50
CA ARG A 914 31.22 -8.61 14.99
C ARG A 914 30.17 -9.61 14.49
N PRO A 915 29.17 -9.95 15.32
CA PRO A 915 28.09 -10.83 14.89
C PRO A 915 27.22 -10.09 13.87
N VAL A 916 26.78 -10.80 12.83
CA VAL A 916 25.67 -10.32 11.98
C VAL A 916 24.42 -10.27 12.85
N ALA A 917 23.63 -9.21 12.74
CA ALA A 917 22.30 -9.18 13.36
C ALA A 917 21.52 -10.46 12.95
N PRO A 918 20.91 -11.18 13.89
CA PRO A 918 20.19 -12.41 13.56
C PRO A 918 19.00 -12.07 12.66
N ASP A 919 18.88 -12.73 11.51
CA ASP A 919 17.66 -12.65 10.71
C ASP A 919 16.52 -13.31 11.50
N LEU A 920 15.61 -12.48 11.99
CA LEU A 920 14.49 -12.93 12.81
C LEU A 920 13.32 -13.47 11.99
N HIS A 921 13.35 -13.40 10.65
CA HIS A 921 12.30 -13.96 9.80
C HIS A 921 12.21 -15.48 9.93
N ASP A 922 11.05 -16.05 9.62
CA ASP A 922 10.93 -17.49 9.54
C ASP A 922 11.74 -18.03 8.34
N GLN A 923 12.61 -18.99 8.61
CA GLN A 923 13.60 -19.48 7.66
C GLN A 923 13.21 -20.84 7.10
N GLY A 924 13.80 -21.17 5.94
CA GLY A 924 13.65 -22.45 5.29
C GLY A 924 12.60 -22.47 4.19
N GLU A 925 12.28 -23.67 3.73
CA GLU A 925 11.47 -23.86 2.54
C GLU A 925 9.97 -23.65 2.85
N ALA A 926 9.32 -22.75 2.10
CA ALA A 926 7.89 -22.48 2.23
C ALA A 926 7.04 -23.72 1.91
N ASP A 927 5.86 -23.83 2.52
CA ASP A 927 4.90 -24.88 2.18
C ASP A 927 4.32 -24.62 0.77
N GLU A 928 3.87 -25.67 0.09
CA GLU A 928 3.12 -25.48 -1.15
C GLU A 928 1.74 -24.87 -0.86
N PRO A 929 1.20 -24.04 -1.77
CA PRO A 929 -0.10 -23.42 -1.58
C PRO A 929 -1.22 -24.43 -1.34
N ASP A 930 -2.14 -24.07 -0.46
CA ASP A 930 -3.23 -24.94 -0.04
C ASP A 930 -3.99 -25.51 -1.25
N ARG A 931 -4.19 -26.84 -1.25
CA ARG A 931 -4.99 -27.56 -2.26
C ARG A 931 -4.48 -27.43 -3.70
N VAL A 932 -3.24 -26.97 -3.92
CA VAL A 932 -2.72 -26.70 -5.27
C VAL A 932 -2.51 -27.96 -6.12
N ARG A 933 -2.44 -29.13 -5.47
CA ARG A 933 -2.30 -30.44 -6.11
C ARG A 933 -3.59 -31.28 -6.09
N ASP A 934 -4.69 -30.75 -5.54
CA ASP A 934 -5.96 -31.46 -5.49
C ASP A 934 -6.47 -31.73 -6.92
N THR A 935 -7.05 -32.91 -7.13
CA THR A 935 -7.70 -33.24 -8.41
C THR A 935 -8.95 -32.39 -8.66
N ASP A 936 -9.64 -32.01 -7.58
CA ASP A 936 -10.78 -31.09 -7.59
C ASP A 936 -10.63 -30.06 -6.46
N PRO A 937 -9.98 -28.91 -6.72
CA PRO A 937 -9.88 -27.83 -5.74
C PRO A 937 -11.19 -27.05 -5.55
N THR A 938 -12.21 -27.29 -6.39
CA THR A 938 -13.45 -26.50 -6.44
C THR A 938 -14.50 -26.96 -5.42
N THR A 939 -14.39 -28.21 -4.98
CA THR A 939 -15.20 -28.78 -3.90
C THR A 939 -14.33 -28.87 -2.65
N PRO A 940 -14.74 -28.38 -1.47
CA PRO A 940 -14.02 -28.65 -0.23
C PRO A 940 -13.95 -30.17 0.00
N PRO A 941 -12.88 -30.71 0.59
CA PRO A 941 -12.81 -32.13 0.89
C PRO A 941 -14.06 -32.59 1.66
N THR A 942 -14.80 -33.57 1.10
CA THR A 942 -16.18 -33.94 1.52
C THR A 942 -16.25 -34.85 2.76
N GLY A 943 -15.21 -34.80 3.58
CA GLY A 943 -15.18 -35.44 4.89
C GLY A 943 -13.81 -36.03 5.13
N VAL A 944 -13.22 -35.69 6.27
CA VAL A 944 -12.21 -36.51 6.95
C VAL A 944 -11.20 -37.16 5.99
N GLU A 945 -10.72 -36.44 4.99
CA GLU A 945 -9.31 -36.58 4.67
C GLU A 945 -8.63 -35.76 5.74
N GLU A 946 -7.68 -36.41 6.38
CA GLU A 946 -6.89 -35.86 7.44
C GLU A 946 -6.51 -34.41 7.10
N VAL A 947 -7.25 -33.44 7.68
CA VAL A 947 -6.52 -32.60 8.63
C VAL A 947 -5.78 -33.66 9.41
N ILE A 948 -4.47 -33.74 9.27
CA ILE A 948 -3.67 -34.18 10.38
C ILE A 948 -4.08 -33.18 11.46
N ASN A 949 -5.24 -33.44 12.09
CA ASN A 949 -5.59 -33.03 13.41
C ASN A 949 -4.32 -33.47 14.08
N ASN A 950 -3.44 -32.54 14.38
CA ASN A 950 -2.29 -32.76 15.22
C ASN A 950 -2.85 -33.59 16.36
N ALA A 951 -2.62 -34.91 16.33
CA ALA A 951 -3.55 -35.91 16.87
C ALA A 951 -4.20 -35.36 18.13
N GLY A 952 -5.47 -34.87 18.04
CA GLY A 952 -6.03 -33.85 18.94
C GLY A 952 -5.45 -33.99 20.33
N PHE A 953 -4.47 -33.13 20.64
CA PHE A 953 -3.67 -33.35 21.84
C PHE A 953 -4.51 -32.81 22.97
N SER A 954 -5.20 -33.70 23.70
CA SER A 954 -6.03 -33.28 24.83
C SER A 954 -5.23 -32.36 25.75
N LYS A 955 -5.63 -31.09 25.77
CA LYS A 955 -4.99 -30.03 26.53
C LYS A 955 -6.02 -29.45 27.49
N CYS A 956 -5.55 -29.05 28.66
CA CYS A 956 -6.31 -28.19 29.54
C CYS A 956 -5.41 -27.05 30.00
N TRP A 957 -5.98 -25.89 30.26
CA TRP A 957 -5.26 -24.80 30.91
C TRP A 957 -6.18 -24.08 31.89
N MET A 958 -5.56 -23.44 32.87
CA MET A 958 -6.28 -22.74 33.90
C MET A 958 -6.54 -21.32 33.41
N ASP A 959 -7.76 -20.81 33.54
CA ASP A 959 -7.95 -19.36 33.52
C ASP A 959 -7.12 -18.76 34.66
N PRO A 960 -6.20 -17.81 34.39
CA PRO A 960 -5.34 -17.24 35.42
C PRO A 960 -6.08 -16.29 36.38
N VAL A 961 -7.32 -15.88 36.07
CA VAL A 961 -8.10 -14.89 36.82
C VAL A 961 -9.38 -15.52 37.38
N GLU A 962 -9.98 -16.47 36.67
CA GLU A 962 -11.17 -17.18 37.10
C GLU A 962 -10.83 -18.62 37.52
N ASN A 963 -11.58 -19.19 38.46
CA ASN A 963 -11.40 -20.59 38.84
C ASN A 963 -12.00 -21.52 37.76
N VAL A 964 -11.62 -21.40 36.48
CA VAL A 964 -12.23 -22.13 35.35
C VAL A 964 -11.17 -22.80 34.49
N ILE A 965 -11.20 -24.13 34.42
CA ILE A 965 -10.31 -24.92 33.55
C ILE A 965 -10.90 -24.93 32.16
N PHE A 966 -10.16 -24.52 31.15
CA PHE A 966 -10.54 -24.69 29.75
C PHE A 966 -9.96 -26.00 29.21
N PHE A 967 -10.69 -26.63 28.31
CA PHE A 967 -10.31 -27.89 27.66
C PHE A 967 -10.34 -27.72 26.15
N GLN A 968 -9.39 -28.36 25.49
CA GLN A 968 -9.33 -28.49 24.04
C GLN A 968 -9.14 -29.95 23.68
N ASP A 969 -9.95 -30.44 22.74
CA ASP A 969 -9.94 -31.83 22.27
C ASP A 969 -10.04 -32.82 23.44
N VAL A 970 -11.12 -32.71 24.23
CA VAL A 970 -11.40 -33.54 25.40
C VAL A 970 -12.85 -33.99 25.39
N GLU A 971 -13.09 -35.30 25.40
CA GLU A 971 -14.42 -35.92 25.59
C GLU A 971 -14.76 -36.10 27.06
N LYS A 972 -13.75 -36.42 27.88
CA LYS A 972 -13.83 -36.66 29.32
C LYS A 972 -12.57 -36.20 30.01
N ALA A 973 -12.68 -35.60 31.20
CA ALA A 973 -11.54 -35.31 32.04
C ALA A 973 -11.74 -35.77 33.49
N TRP A 974 -10.63 -36.14 34.12
CA TRP A 974 -10.52 -36.53 35.52
C TRP A 974 -9.43 -35.69 36.18
N ILE A 975 -9.79 -34.98 37.24
CA ILE A 975 -8.86 -34.15 38.00
C ILE A 975 -8.47 -34.93 39.26
N TYR A 976 -7.18 -35.16 39.45
CA TYR A 976 -6.61 -35.83 40.61
C TYR A 976 -5.74 -34.88 41.42
N THR A 977 -5.66 -35.09 42.72
CA THR A 977 -4.56 -34.52 43.54
C THR A 977 -3.23 -35.18 43.17
N THR A 978 -2.10 -34.56 43.56
CA THR A 978 -0.76 -35.16 43.38
C THR A 978 -0.57 -36.49 44.11
N THR A 979 -1.41 -36.80 45.10
CA THR A 979 -1.44 -38.10 45.81
C THR A 979 -2.29 -39.16 45.11
N GLY A 980 -2.92 -38.82 43.97
CA GLY A 980 -3.70 -39.75 43.16
C GLY A 980 -5.18 -39.88 43.53
N GLN A 981 -5.71 -39.01 44.40
CA GLN A 981 -7.14 -38.98 44.72
C GLN A 981 -7.91 -38.25 43.62
N LEU A 982 -8.92 -38.89 43.03
CA LEU A 982 -9.85 -38.25 42.09
C LEU A 982 -10.70 -37.22 42.84
N VAL A 983 -10.64 -35.95 42.43
CA VAL A 983 -11.42 -34.85 43.02
C VAL A 983 -12.57 -34.40 42.14
N LYS A 984 -12.44 -34.53 40.81
CA LYS A 984 -13.50 -34.12 39.88
C LYS A 984 -13.48 -34.97 38.62
N TYR A 985 -14.64 -35.24 38.06
CA TYR A 985 -14.83 -35.91 36.78
C TYR A 985 -15.81 -35.09 35.95
N VAL A 986 -15.51 -34.92 34.67
CA VAL A 986 -16.34 -34.21 33.70
C VAL A 986 -16.37 -34.99 32.40
N ALA A 987 -17.53 -35.03 31.74
CA ALA A 987 -17.77 -35.76 30.52
C ALA A 987 -18.70 -34.99 29.59
N GLY A 988 -18.79 -35.42 28.34
CA GLY A 988 -19.70 -34.83 27.35
C GLY A 988 -19.07 -33.66 26.60
N ASN A 989 -17.81 -33.83 26.19
CA ASN A 989 -17.03 -32.83 25.46
C ASN A 989 -16.94 -31.49 26.21
N PRO A 990 -16.43 -31.48 27.46
CA PRO A 990 -16.36 -30.24 28.22
C PRO A 990 -15.46 -29.22 27.54
N GLU A 991 -15.95 -28.01 27.32
CA GLU A 991 -15.14 -26.86 26.86
C GLU A 991 -14.50 -26.14 28.04
N SER A 992 -15.20 -26.10 29.18
CA SER A 992 -14.69 -25.51 30.42
C SER A 992 -15.29 -26.15 31.67
N LEU A 993 -14.63 -25.93 32.82
CA LEU A 993 -15.07 -26.43 34.12
C LEU A 993 -14.71 -25.44 35.22
N ASN A 994 -15.72 -24.83 35.84
CA ASN A 994 -15.50 -24.08 37.07
C ASN A 994 -15.04 -25.04 38.19
N VAL A 995 -13.95 -24.68 38.85
CA VAL A 995 -13.27 -25.43 39.89
C VAL A 995 -13.08 -24.58 41.15
N THR A 996 -13.95 -23.59 41.40
CA THR A 996 -13.86 -22.70 42.58
C THR A 996 -13.72 -23.50 43.88
N GLU A 997 -14.34 -24.67 43.98
CA GLU A 997 -14.28 -25.54 45.15
C GLU A 997 -12.93 -26.23 45.39
N LEU A 998 -12.03 -26.29 44.39
CA LEU A 998 -10.69 -26.86 44.55
C LEU A 998 -9.79 -25.89 45.32
N THR A 999 -8.95 -26.38 46.24
CA THR A 999 -7.94 -25.52 46.91
C THR A 999 -6.79 -25.20 45.95
N SER A 1000 -6.12 -24.05 46.10
CA SER A 1000 -4.91 -23.73 45.33
C SER A 1000 -3.84 -24.82 45.51
N GLY A 1001 -3.18 -25.19 44.41
CA GLY A 1001 -2.24 -26.31 44.40
C GLY A 1001 -2.10 -26.98 43.03
N VAL A 1002 -1.25 -28.02 42.98
CA VAL A 1002 -1.01 -28.78 41.74
C VAL A 1002 -1.99 -29.95 41.66
N TYR A 1003 -2.63 -30.08 40.50
CA TYR A 1003 -3.51 -31.19 40.14
C TYR A 1003 -2.97 -31.93 38.91
N ILE A 1004 -3.34 -33.20 38.78
CA ILE A 1004 -3.14 -33.98 37.57
C ILE A 1004 -4.48 -34.10 36.85
N VAL A 1005 -4.60 -33.48 35.69
CA VAL A 1005 -5.78 -33.58 34.84
C VAL A 1005 -5.52 -34.66 33.81
N LYS A 1006 -6.24 -35.76 33.89
CA LYS A 1006 -6.28 -36.78 32.83
C LYS A 1006 -7.41 -36.46 31.88
N MET A 1007 -7.16 -36.50 30.58
CA MET A 1007 -8.11 -36.11 29.55
C MET A 1007 -8.16 -37.22 28.50
N GLU A 1008 -9.36 -37.60 28.08
CA GLU A 1008 -9.60 -38.59 27.04
C GLU A 1008 -10.16 -37.91 25.79
N TYR A 1009 -9.63 -38.26 24.63
CA TYR A 1009 -10.16 -37.89 23.32
C TYR A 1009 -9.81 -38.98 22.31
N ASN A 1010 -10.78 -39.44 21.50
CA ASN A 1010 -10.60 -40.53 20.54
C ASN A 1010 -9.95 -41.79 21.17
N ASN A 1011 -10.39 -42.19 22.38
CA ASN A 1011 -9.85 -43.30 23.17
C ASN A 1011 -8.37 -43.17 23.61
N VAL A 1012 -7.76 -41.98 23.49
CA VAL A 1012 -6.40 -41.71 23.99
C VAL A 1012 -6.48 -40.89 25.26
N ILE A 1013 -5.84 -41.37 26.34
CA ILE A 1013 -5.75 -40.64 27.61
C ILE A 1013 -4.40 -39.93 27.73
N ARG A 1014 -4.43 -38.61 27.90
CA ARG A 1014 -3.27 -37.76 28.23
C ARG A 1014 -3.37 -37.27 29.67
N SER A 1015 -2.23 -36.94 30.29
CA SER A 1015 -2.19 -36.39 31.65
C SER A 1015 -1.38 -35.09 31.64
N GLN A 1016 -1.93 -34.04 32.23
CA GLN A 1016 -1.29 -32.74 32.34
C GLN A 1016 -1.25 -32.30 33.81
N LYS A 1017 -0.13 -31.72 34.24
CA LYS A 1017 -0.06 -31.01 35.51
C LYS A 1017 -0.72 -29.66 35.33
N LEU A 1018 -1.69 -29.36 36.17
CA LEU A 1018 -2.37 -28.08 36.19
C LEU A 1018 -2.12 -27.40 37.54
N LEU A 1019 -1.63 -26.17 37.51
CA LEU A 1019 -1.53 -25.34 38.70
C LEU A 1019 -2.82 -24.53 38.83
N LYS A 1020 -3.48 -24.65 39.98
CA LYS A 1020 -4.58 -23.79 40.38
C LYS A 1020 -4.10 -22.75 41.38
#